data_AF-A0A7G3Z9S5-F1
#
_entry.id   AF-A0A7G3Z9S5-F1
#
_cell.length_a   1.000
_cell.length_b   1.000
_cell.length_c   1.000
_cell.angle_alpha   90.00
_cell.angle_beta   90.00
_cell.angle_gamma   90.00
#
_symmetry.space_group_name_H-M   'P 1'
#
loop_
_entity.id
_entity.type
_entity.pdbx_description
1 polymer ?
#
loop_
_entity_poly.entity_id
_entity_poly.type
_entity_poly.pdbx_seq_one_letter_code
_entity_poly.pdbx_strand_id
1 'polypeptide(L)'
;MLGAGRWDISKFWSEDYITGITAFIAQVNDDIVCIEREERFYRWFIDDWASVLIQGLGRKAHDTDLLEHEALCHLLANFKRSLDVEQLDIACLRPLQSMLKQAKRRRDEMEKLLRRLYSDYSRYFKAMREALDMYNRKAALSVMEEAKECNVDKFPIELDECLKFNSEIALGQFLEKVKQSMPRQKKGFMNYLGMEGNSSFQGKQLMDAIKKNSEKLDTSPYNLDRLGQKLLDLNLLREDALAVTSRRLFDQEAYYRWIETANDPSGRNSISGWVKGFSATAVGDLPLEPLKTRYFETCCKLELSRFELEKAIYENFENYSHFATLEIDRTLRKNRQIFNKLYGHDKGEAAVPHSPFLCYLRSSRAPIIKWEPAQDSLTQRTLMLGRDEIDDDALRAISLILTHVQGFADEADLRKRVSKAWRAGSAVEMQRAINLKIELIKTFRDTPDATNLKSVEALIRANRHAVANDWTGLIKLWLLELPNSLIPPRCIETISKHHDDSWLAGMPANNLLVLAEMCQHFRWLGQEFAAFQGPISHYFMRRVDCIHDFPGDCRKLEPWLAAFLTASDSPERLQQASKDNNSRATTPASPSPPAIQVLEPEPTMTPPPADPDHSFKPRPFRTASAASSAPGSPLPSRDSRRISGLVIEAPESN
;
A
#
# COMPACT_ATOMS: atom_id res chain seq x y z
N MET A 1 -9.05 25.51 14.03
CA MET A 1 -7.88 24.70 13.64
C MET A 1 -8.18 23.90 12.37
N LEU A 2 -8.02 24.54 11.21
CA LEU A 2 -7.91 23.84 9.92
C LEU A 2 -6.43 23.94 9.55
N GLY A 3 -5.65 22.93 9.93
CA GLY A 3 -4.20 22.97 9.88
C GLY A 3 -3.64 22.73 8.49
N ALA A 4 -2.49 23.36 8.21
CA ALA A 4 -1.64 23.01 7.08
C ALA A 4 -1.23 21.53 7.18
N GLY A 5 -1.69 20.71 6.22
CA GLY A 5 -1.44 19.25 6.21
C GLY A 5 -2.70 18.37 6.16
N ARG A 6 -3.90 18.97 6.11
CA ARG A 6 -5.16 18.22 5.91
C ARG A 6 -5.22 17.51 4.56
N TRP A 7 -4.78 18.18 3.49
CA TRP A 7 -4.80 17.66 2.12
C TRP A 7 -3.41 17.22 1.66
N ASP A 8 -2.90 16.18 2.28
CA ASP A 8 -1.70 15.49 1.82
C ASP A 8 -2.11 14.23 1.05
N ILE A 9 -1.88 14.21 -0.26
CA ILE A 9 -2.29 13.10 -1.12
C ILE A 9 -1.65 11.77 -0.70
N SER A 10 -0.45 11.82 -0.10
CA SER A 10 0.28 10.63 0.36
C SER A 10 -0.50 9.82 1.40
N LYS A 11 -1.42 10.45 2.14
CA LYS A 11 -2.31 9.80 3.12
C LYS A 11 -3.41 8.95 2.48
N PHE A 12 -3.69 9.19 1.21
CA PHE A 12 -4.77 8.53 0.46
C PHE A 12 -4.26 7.48 -0.53
N TRP A 13 -2.95 7.24 -0.55
CA TRP A 13 -2.34 6.15 -1.30
C TRP A 13 -2.10 4.96 -0.37
N SER A 14 -2.68 3.82 -0.74
CA SER A 14 -2.45 2.53 -0.07
C SER A 14 -2.18 1.47 -1.14
N GLU A 15 -1.43 0.42 -0.79
CA GLU A 15 -1.12 -0.66 -1.73
C GLU A 15 -2.38 -1.39 -2.23
N ASP A 16 -3.39 -1.51 -1.38
CA ASP A 16 -4.67 -2.14 -1.70
C ASP A 16 -5.66 -1.21 -2.40
N TYR A 17 -5.32 0.07 -2.59
CA TYR A 17 -6.17 1.19 -3.02
C TYR A 17 -7.42 1.46 -2.19
N ILE A 18 -8.14 0.44 -1.74
CA ILE A 18 -9.42 0.57 -1.05
C ILE A 18 -9.29 1.26 0.30
N THR A 19 -8.18 1.03 1.02
CA THR A 19 -7.90 1.73 2.28
C THR A 19 -7.71 3.22 2.04
N GLY A 20 -6.91 3.59 1.03
CA GLY A 20 -6.68 4.97 0.61
C GLY A 20 -7.93 5.69 0.10
N ILE A 21 -8.73 5.03 -0.75
CA ILE A 21 -10.04 5.54 -1.20
C ILE A 21 -10.95 5.79 -0.01
N THR A 22 -11.04 4.85 0.94
CA THR A 22 -11.90 4.98 2.12
C THR A 22 -11.45 6.14 3.00
N ALA A 23 -10.15 6.29 3.21
CA ALA A 23 -9.57 7.42 3.95
C ALA A 23 -9.86 8.77 3.26
N PHE A 24 -9.78 8.83 1.93
CA PHE A 24 -10.12 10.03 1.18
C PHE A 24 -11.60 10.41 1.30
N ILE A 25 -12.51 9.44 1.13
CA ILE A 25 -13.95 9.67 1.33
C ILE A 25 -14.26 10.08 2.78
N ALA A 26 -13.59 9.49 3.76
CA ALA A 26 -13.73 9.89 5.17
C ALA A 26 -13.31 11.36 5.38
N GLN A 27 -12.19 11.79 4.79
CA GLN A 27 -11.73 13.17 4.90
C GLN A 27 -12.75 14.17 4.31
N VAL A 28 -13.37 13.82 3.18
CA VAL A 28 -14.47 14.59 2.56
C VAL A 28 -15.72 14.61 3.46
N ASN A 29 -16.03 13.51 4.14
CA ASN A 29 -17.14 13.49 5.09
C ASN A 29 -16.87 14.38 6.30
N ASP A 30 -15.63 14.47 6.78
CA ASP A 30 -15.26 15.39 7.85
C ASP A 30 -15.48 16.86 7.45
N ASP A 31 -15.20 17.22 6.18
CA ASP A 31 -15.53 18.54 5.64
C ASP A 31 -17.03 18.81 5.65
N ILE A 32 -17.82 17.84 5.20
CA ILE A 32 -19.28 17.92 5.20
C ILE A 32 -19.79 18.12 6.64
N VAL A 33 -19.28 17.37 7.61
CA VAL A 33 -19.66 17.53 9.04
C VAL A 33 -19.28 18.92 9.55
N CYS A 34 -18.12 19.46 9.16
CA CYS A 34 -17.72 20.82 9.52
C CYS A 34 -18.70 21.86 8.97
N ILE A 35 -19.09 21.75 7.69
CA ILE A 35 -20.08 22.63 7.08
C ILE A 35 -21.44 22.49 7.78
N GLU A 36 -21.91 21.27 8.05
CA GLU A 36 -23.19 21.01 8.74
C GLU A 36 -23.22 21.60 10.14
N ARG A 37 -22.12 21.51 10.89
CA ARG A 37 -22.02 22.07 12.23
C ARG A 37 -22.17 23.59 12.18
N GLU A 38 -21.48 24.24 11.25
CA GLU A 38 -21.54 25.70 11.10
C GLU A 38 -22.93 26.13 10.60
N GLU A 39 -23.49 25.42 9.63
CA GLU A 39 -24.84 25.65 9.09
C GLU A 39 -25.91 25.54 10.19
N ARG A 40 -25.83 24.51 11.03
CA ARG A 40 -26.71 24.31 12.17
C ARG A 40 -26.61 25.44 13.18
N PHE A 41 -25.40 25.94 13.44
CA PHE A 41 -25.19 27.07 14.34
C PHE A 41 -25.92 28.33 13.83
N TYR A 42 -25.73 28.69 12.55
CA TYR A 42 -26.41 29.87 11.98
C TYR A 42 -27.92 29.70 11.94
N ARG A 43 -28.41 28.50 11.55
CA ARG A 43 -29.85 28.21 11.57
C ARG A 43 -30.43 28.38 12.97
N TRP A 44 -29.82 27.75 13.98
CA TRP A 44 -30.25 27.88 15.37
C TRP A 44 -30.21 29.34 15.85
N PHE A 45 -29.13 30.06 15.53
CA PHE A 45 -29.01 31.47 15.93
C PHE A 45 -30.13 32.34 15.32
N ILE A 46 -30.46 32.13 14.05
CA ILE A 46 -31.47 32.90 13.32
C ILE A 46 -32.89 32.49 13.74
N ASP A 47 -33.21 31.19 13.63
CA ASP A 47 -34.58 30.68 13.73
C ASP A 47 -35.01 30.49 15.20
N ASP A 48 -34.10 30.03 16.05
CA ASP A 48 -34.44 29.67 17.43
C ASP A 48 -34.07 30.78 18.41
N TRP A 49 -32.86 31.33 18.34
CA TRP A 49 -32.39 32.29 19.33
C TRP A 49 -32.86 33.72 19.03
N ALA A 50 -32.50 34.27 17.87
CA ALA A 50 -32.77 35.66 17.52
C ALA A 50 -34.28 35.90 17.30
N SER A 51 -34.96 35.00 16.59
CA SER A 51 -36.40 35.11 16.36
C SER A 51 -37.20 35.08 17.66
N VAL A 52 -36.92 34.12 18.56
CA VAL A 52 -37.63 34.02 19.85
C VAL A 52 -37.33 35.23 20.73
N LEU A 53 -36.08 35.71 20.77
CA LEU A 53 -35.71 36.92 21.51
C LEU A 53 -36.46 38.14 20.99
N ILE A 54 -36.47 38.39 19.67
CA ILE A 54 -37.15 39.52 19.05
C ILE A 54 -38.66 39.44 19.30
N GLN A 55 -39.26 38.26 19.15
CA GLN A 55 -40.69 38.07 19.41
C GLN A 55 -41.05 38.28 20.89
N GLY A 56 -40.25 37.74 21.81
CA GLY A 56 -40.45 37.89 23.25
C GLY A 56 -40.34 39.35 23.71
N LEU A 57 -39.33 40.07 23.20
CA LEU A 57 -39.19 41.51 23.45
C LEU A 57 -40.34 42.31 22.80
N GLY A 58 -40.78 41.93 21.60
CA GLY A 58 -41.92 42.57 20.93
C GLY A 58 -43.23 42.42 21.68
N ARG A 59 -43.53 41.23 22.23
CA ARG A 59 -44.71 41.01 23.08
C ARG A 59 -44.64 41.86 24.34
N LYS A 60 -43.50 41.83 25.05
CA LYS A 60 -43.30 42.67 26.24
C LYS A 60 -43.46 44.17 25.94
N ALA A 61 -42.94 44.64 24.81
CA ALA A 61 -43.11 46.01 24.38
C ALA A 61 -44.59 46.37 24.14
N HIS A 62 -45.35 45.46 23.54
CA HIS A 62 -46.79 45.63 23.31
C HIS A 62 -47.61 45.67 24.61
N ASP A 63 -47.17 44.93 25.63
CA ASP A 63 -47.82 44.85 26.94
C ASP A 63 -47.43 46.02 27.89
N THR A 64 -46.59 46.96 27.45
CA THR A 64 -46.10 48.10 28.26
C THR A 64 -47.01 49.34 28.10
N ASP A 65 -47.25 50.08 29.18
CA ASP A 65 -48.10 51.28 29.20
C ASP A 65 -47.71 52.36 28.15
N LEU A 66 -48.72 53.09 27.67
CA LEU A 66 -48.68 54.04 26.53
C LEU A 66 -47.54 55.08 26.58
N LEU A 67 -47.08 55.50 27.76
CA LEU A 67 -46.06 56.54 27.92
C LEU A 67 -44.63 56.05 27.63
N GLU A 68 -44.35 54.75 27.75
CA GLU A 68 -43.02 54.16 27.50
C GLU A 68 -42.95 53.33 26.21
N HIS A 69 -44.12 53.03 25.63
CA HIS A 69 -44.28 52.15 24.47
C HIS A 69 -43.48 52.60 23.24
N GLU A 70 -43.45 53.90 22.93
CA GLU A 70 -42.78 54.43 21.74
C GLU A 70 -41.25 54.32 21.82
N ALA A 71 -40.67 54.64 22.99
CA ALA A 71 -39.24 54.52 23.24
C ALA A 71 -38.78 53.05 23.20
N LEU A 72 -39.58 52.14 23.76
CA LEU A 72 -39.28 50.71 23.75
C LEU A 72 -39.38 50.12 22.33
N CYS A 73 -40.37 50.55 21.55
CA CYS A 73 -40.49 50.18 20.13
C CYS A 73 -39.29 50.67 19.30
N HIS A 74 -38.83 51.90 19.53
CA HIS A 74 -37.62 52.42 18.88
C HIS A 74 -36.36 51.65 19.27
N LEU A 75 -36.20 51.32 20.55
CA LEU A 75 -35.07 50.53 21.04
C LEU A 75 -35.10 49.12 20.46
N LEU A 76 -36.27 48.48 20.39
CA LEU A 76 -36.45 47.17 19.76
C LEU A 76 -36.15 47.21 18.26
N ALA A 77 -36.59 48.24 17.55
CA ALA A 77 -36.29 48.42 16.13
C ALA A 77 -34.79 48.61 15.89
N ASN A 78 -34.12 49.39 16.73
CA ASN A 78 -32.67 49.57 16.69
C ASN A 78 -31.93 48.28 17.04
N PHE A 79 -32.39 47.53 18.05
CA PHE A 79 -31.82 46.24 18.43
C PHE A 79 -31.97 45.21 17.31
N LYS A 80 -33.15 45.12 16.68
CA LYS A 80 -33.39 44.26 15.51
C LYS A 80 -32.48 44.62 14.33
N ARG A 81 -32.29 45.92 14.07
CA ARG A 81 -31.33 46.39 13.05
C ARG A 81 -29.89 46.05 13.41
N SER A 82 -29.48 46.22 14.66
CA SER A 82 -28.11 45.87 15.09
C SER A 82 -27.85 44.35 15.08
N LEU A 83 -28.90 43.55 15.27
CA LEU A 83 -28.82 42.10 15.16
C LEU A 83 -28.68 41.62 13.71
N ASP A 84 -29.03 42.42 12.71
CA ASP A 84 -28.88 42.14 11.27
C ASP A 84 -29.02 40.66 10.85
N VAL A 85 -30.09 40.02 11.32
CA VAL A 85 -30.36 38.58 11.11
C VAL A 85 -30.52 38.25 9.62
N GLU A 86 -31.04 39.19 8.85
CA GLU A 86 -31.20 39.07 7.40
C GLU A 86 -29.84 39.02 6.69
N GLN A 87 -28.87 39.84 7.11
CA GLN A 87 -27.50 39.73 6.60
C GLN A 87 -26.87 38.39 6.96
N LEU A 88 -27.09 37.84 8.16
CA LEU A 88 -26.59 36.49 8.49
C LEU A 88 -27.23 35.40 7.62
N ASP A 89 -28.53 35.46 7.37
CA ASP A 89 -29.21 34.50 6.49
C ASP A 89 -28.62 34.55 5.07
N ILE A 90 -28.58 35.75 4.48
CA ILE A 90 -28.14 35.95 3.10
C ILE A 90 -26.64 35.69 2.93
N ALA A 91 -25.81 36.19 3.85
CA ALA A 91 -24.36 36.16 3.70
C ALA A 91 -23.70 34.90 4.28
N CYS A 92 -24.35 34.21 5.23
CA CYS A 92 -23.78 33.04 5.90
C CYS A 92 -24.60 31.76 5.66
N LEU A 93 -25.89 31.74 6.04
CA LEU A 93 -26.69 30.52 6.04
C LEU A 93 -26.94 29.97 4.64
N ARG A 94 -27.46 30.79 3.71
CA ARG A 94 -27.76 30.35 2.33
C ARG A 94 -26.51 29.86 1.58
N PRO A 95 -25.34 30.55 1.65
CA PRO A 95 -24.10 30.02 1.08
C PRO A 95 -23.67 28.68 1.67
N LEU A 96 -23.79 28.49 2.99
CA LEU A 96 -23.46 27.20 3.63
C LEU A 96 -24.37 26.06 3.15
N GLN A 97 -25.67 26.32 3.00
CA GLN A 97 -26.61 25.32 2.48
C GLN A 97 -26.32 24.93 1.03
N SER A 98 -26.00 25.92 0.19
CA SER A 98 -25.59 25.68 -1.20
C SER A 98 -24.30 24.85 -1.28
N MET A 99 -23.29 25.25 -0.50
CA MET A 99 -22.01 24.56 -0.40
C MET A 99 -22.16 23.14 0.12
N LEU A 100 -22.98 22.93 1.16
CA LEU A 100 -23.26 21.61 1.72
C LEU A 100 -23.87 20.67 0.67
N LYS A 101 -24.83 21.18 -0.12
CA LYS A 101 -25.43 20.42 -1.22
C LYS A 101 -24.39 20.06 -2.28
N GLN A 102 -23.52 20.99 -2.66
CA GLN A 102 -22.45 20.75 -3.64
C GLN A 102 -21.40 19.75 -3.11
N ALA A 103 -20.99 19.87 -1.85
CA ALA A 103 -20.01 18.98 -1.22
C ALA A 103 -20.53 17.53 -1.14
N LYS A 104 -21.80 17.34 -0.72
CA LYS A 104 -22.47 16.03 -0.70
C LYS A 104 -22.54 15.40 -2.10
N ARG A 105 -22.95 16.20 -3.10
CA ARG A 105 -23.02 15.74 -4.49
C ARG A 105 -21.65 15.29 -5.01
N ARG A 106 -20.60 16.10 -4.80
CA ARG A 106 -19.23 15.75 -5.19
C ARG A 106 -18.76 14.47 -4.50
N ARG A 107 -19.06 14.30 -3.21
CA ARG A 107 -18.74 13.07 -2.45
C ARG A 107 -19.38 11.84 -3.08
N ASP A 108 -20.68 11.89 -3.37
CA ASP A 108 -21.42 10.76 -3.94
C ASP A 108 -20.93 10.40 -5.34
N GLU A 109 -20.70 11.40 -6.20
CA GLU A 109 -20.17 11.20 -7.56
C GLU A 109 -18.76 10.58 -7.54
N MET A 110 -17.88 11.10 -6.68
CA MET A 110 -16.52 10.60 -6.48
C MET A 110 -16.52 9.16 -5.93
N GLU A 111 -17.29 8.89 -4.87
CA GLU A 111 -17.37 7.57 -4.26
C GLU A 111 -17.86 6.52 -5.26
N LYS A 112 -18.91 6.84 -6.03
CA LYS A 112 -19.45 5.96 -7.06
C LYS A 112 -18.41 5.66 -8.15
N LEU A 113 -17.68 6.67 -8.62
CA LEU A 113 -16.65 6.52 -9.64
C LEU A 113 -15.49 5.65 -9.14
N LEU A 114 -14.93 5.98 -7.98
CA LEU A 114 -13.77 5.28 -7.41
C LEU A 114 -14.10 3.83 -7.07
N ARG A 115 -15.28 3.55 -6.50
CA ARG A 115 -15.72 2.17 -6.21
C ARG A 115 -15.90 1.35 -7.49
N ARG A 116 -16.42 1.94 -8.57
CA ARG A 116 -16.55 1.26 -9.87
C ARG A 116 -15.18 0.88 -10.42
N LEU A 117 -14.26 1.84 -10.51
CA LEU A 117 -12.91 1.61 -11.04
C LEU A 117 -12.13 0.62 -10.18
N TYR A 118 -12.26 0.69 -8.85
CA TYR A 118 -11.67 -0.30 -7.95
C TYR A 118 -12.24 -1.70 -8.17
N SER A 119 -13.55 -1.84 -8.40
CA SER A 119 -14.16 -3.13 -8.74
C SER A 119 -13.61 -3.70 -10.04
N ASP A 120 -13.39 -2.87 -11.06
CA ASP A 120 -12.76 -3.30 -12.32
C ASP A 120 -11.31 -3.75 -12.09
N TYR A 121 -10.53 -2.96 -11.34
CA TYR A 121 -9.15 -3.29 -10.97
C TYR A 121 -9.08 -4.62 -10.22
N SER A 122 -9.89 -4.79 -9.18
CA SER A 122 -9.94 -5.99 -8.35
C SER A 122 -10.31 -7.24 -9.17
N ARG A 123 -11.28 -7.10 -10.09
CA ARG A 123 -11.65 -8.17 -11.03
C ARG A 123 -10.47 -8.57 -11.92
N TYR A 124 -9.76 -7.61 -12.53
CA TYR A 124 -8.61 -7.92 -13.38
C TYR A 124 -7.42 -8.45 -12.59
N PHE A 125 -7.22 -7.98 -11.36
CA PHE A 125 -6.18 -8.49 -10.47
C PHE A 125 -6.41 -9.97 -10.14
N LYS A 126 -7.65 -10.33 -9.76
CA LYS A 126 -8.05 -11.72 -9.52
C LYS A 126 -7.86 -12.58 -10.78
N ALA A 127 -8.32 -12.10 -11.93
CA ALA A 127 -8.17 -12.81 -13.20
C ALA A 127 -6.69 -13.00 -13.58
N MET A 128 -5.82 -12.01 -13.32
CA MET A 128 -4.39 -12.10 -13.59
C MET A 128 -3.76 -13.17 -12.71
N ARG A 129 -4.09 -13.20 -11.41
CA ARG A 129 -3.60 -14.22 -10.47
C ARG A 129 -4.03 -15.62 -10.89
N GLU A 130 -5.29 -15.80 -11.28
CA GLU A 130 -5.80 -17.09 -11.78
C GLU A 130 -5.06 -17.52 -13.05
N ALA A 131 -4.87 -16.60 -14.01
CA ALA A 131 -4.13 -16.90 -15.24
C ALA A 131 -2.66 -17.24 -14.98
N LEU A 132 -2.00 -16.52 -14.06
CA LEU A 132 -0.64 -16.80 -13.62
C LEU A 132 -0.53 -18.18 -12.95
N ASP A 133 -1.48 -18.50 -12.07
CA ASP A 133 -1.53 -19.80 -11.39
C ASP A 133 -1.69 -20.95 -12.38
N MET A 134 -2.55 -20.79 -13.39
CA MET A 134 -2.71 -21.77 -14.46
C MET A 134 -1.45 -21.91 -15.30
N TYR A 135 -0.84 -20.78 -15.68
CA TYR A 135 0.38 -20.74 -16.48
C TYR A 135 1.55 -21.43 -15.75
N ASN A 136 1.76 -21.11 -14.47
CA ASN A 136 2.78 -21.74 -13.62
C ASN A 136 2.55 -23.24 -13.43
N ARG A 137 1.29 -23.68 -13.23
CA ARG A 137 0.97 -25.10 -13.11
C ARG A 137 1.32 -25.85 -14.39
N LYS A 138 0.94 -25.31 -15.56
CA LYS A 138 1.24 -25.97 -16.83
C LYS A 138 2.74 -26.00 -17.11
N ALA A 139 3.47 -24.91 -16.84
CA ALA A 139 4.92 -24.87 -16.97
C ALA A 139 5.61 -25.92 -16.09
N ALA A 140 5.20 -26.04 -14.82
CA ALA A 140 5.73 -27.04 -13.91
C ALA A 140 5.45 -28.48 -14.37
N LEU A 141 4.25 -28.74 -14.92
CA LEU A 141 3.91 -30.06 -15.48
C LEU A 141 4.78 -30.40 -16.69
N SER A 142 5.08 -29.44 -17.57
CA SER A 142 5.96 -29.67 -18.73
C SER A 142 7.37 -30.07 -18.30
N VAL A 143 7.94 -29.45 -17.26
CA VAL A 143 9.23 -29.89 -16.67
C VAL A 143 9.15 -31.32 -16.14
N MET A 144 8.02 -31.69 -15.53
CA MET A 144 7.84 -33.02 -14.96
C MET A 144 7.58 -34.11 -16.01
N GLU A 145 6.96 -33.79 -17.15
CA GLU A 145 6.79 -34.74 -18.26
C GLU A 145 8.14 -35.10 -18.87
N GLU A 146 9.05 -34.12 -19.04
CA GLU A 146 10.43 -34.36 -19.46
C GLU A 146 11.22 -35.15 -18.40
N ALA A 147 10.99 -34.90 -17.11
CA ALA A 147 11.64 -35.65 -16.03
C ALA A 147 11.04 -37.05 -15.77
N LYS A 148 9.80 -37.30 -16.22
CA LYS A 148 9.10 -38.60 -16.02
C LYS A 148 9.65 -39.71 -16.89
N GLU A 149 10.43 -39.40 -17.92
CA GLU A 149 11.25 -40.39 -18.61
C GLU A 149 12.47 -40.84 -17.78
N CYS A 150 12.71 -40.27 -16.60
CA CYS A 150 13.91 -40.54 -15.82
C CYS A 150 13.75 -40.96 -14.34
N ASN A 151 12.56 -41.13 -13.74
CA ASN A 151 12.47 -41.77 -12.40
C ASN A 151 11.06 -42.22 -11.99
N VAL A 152 10.84 -43.54 -12.02
CA VAL A 152 9.64 -44.23 -11.49
C VAL A 152 9.78 -44.57 -9.99
N ASP A 153 10.91 -44.28 -9.35
CA ASP A 153 11.16 -44.63 -7.93
C ASP A 153 11.19 -43.40 -7.01
N LYS A 154 10.02 -42.84 -6.63
CA LYS A 154 9.93 -41.68 -5.70
C LYS A 154 9.53 -42.01 -4.26
N PHE A 155 9.36 -43.29 -3.93
CA PHE A 155 9.18 -43.75 -2.56
C PHE A 155 10.42 -44.53 -2.12
N PRO A 156 10.88 -44.35 -0.86
CA PRO A 156 10.18 -43.73 0.28
C PRO A 156 10.27 -42.19 0.34
N ILE A 157 9.20 -41.54 0.80
CA ILE A 157 9.16 -40.10 1.13
C ILE A 157 9.35 -39.93 2.64
N GLU A 158 10.32 -39.12 3.04
CA GLU A 158 10.63 -38.82 4.44
C GLU A 158 10.34 -37.35 4.78
N LEU A 159 9.20 -37.11 5.45
CA LEU A 159 8.86 -35.78 5.96
C LEU A 159 9.67 -35.46 7.22
N ASP A 160 9.81 -36.44 8.10
CA ASP A 160 10.55 -36.39 9.36
C ASP A 160 11.05 -37.80 9.70
N GLU A 161 11.96 -37.95 10.67
CA GLU A 161 12.46 -39.27 11.09
C GLU A 161 11.32 -40.21 11.52
N CYS A 162 10.26 -39.64 12.11
CA CYS A 162 9.05 -40.38 12.52
C CYS A 162 7.97 -40.46 11.43
N LEU A 163 8.13 -39.75 10.31
CA LEU A 163 7.15 -39.64 9.23
C LEU A 163 7.75 -40.10 7.90
N LYS A 164 7.96 -41.42 7.79
CA LYS A 164 8.46 -42.08 6.58
C LYS A 164 7.33 -42.86 5.93
N PHE A 165 7.14 -42.62 4.64
CA PHE A 165 6.07 -43.23 3.85
C PHE A 165 6.70 -44.02 2.71
N ASN A 166 6.44 -45.33 2.68
CA ASN A 166 6.96 -46.22 1.63
C ASN A 166 6.01 -46.32 0.42
N SER A 167 4.84 -45.70 0.49
CA SER A 167 3.87 -45.70 -0.59
C SER A 167 3.01 -44.44 -0.55
N GLU A 168 2.47 -44.07 -1.70
CA GLU A 168 1.55 -42.95 -1.86
C GLU A 168 0.28 -43.14 -1.02
N ILE A 169 -0.19 -44.38 -0.94
CA ILE A 169 -1.37 -44.75 -0.14
C ILE A 169 -1.13 -44.44 1.34
N ALA A 170 0.04 -44.77 1.89
CA ALA A 170 0.37 -44.50 3.29
C ALA A 170 0.42 -43.00 3.58
N LEU A 171 1.01 -42.22 2.67
CA LEU A 171 1.05 -40.76 2.78
C LEU A 171 -0.36 -40.16 2.70
N GLY A 172 -1.19 -40.59 1.74
CA GLY A 172 -2.56 -40.12 1.57
C GLY A 172 -3.44 -40.40 2.80
N GLN A 173 -3.34 -41.61 3.38
CA GLN A 173 -4.05 -41.95 4.61
C GLN A 173 -3.64 -41.08 5.80
N PHE A 174 -2.36 -40.74 5.90
CA PHE A 174 -1.88 -39.82 6.94
C PHE A 174 -2.44 -38.40 6.74
N LEU A 175 -2.38 -37.86 5.52
CA LEU A 175 -2.90 -36.52 5.23
C LEU A 175 -4.40 -36.41 5.48
N GLU A 176 -5.18 -37.44 5.16
CA GLU A 176 -6.61 -37.46 5.47
C GLU A 176 -6.88 -37.50 6.98
N LYS A 177 -6.08 -38.23 7.78
CA LYS A 177 -6.18 -38.18 9.25
C LYS A 177 -5.86 -36.78 9.79
N VAL A 178 -4.80 -36.14 9.27
CA VAL A 178 -4.45 -34.76 9.62
C VAL A 178 -5.62 -33.83 9.29
N LYS A 179 -6.13 -33.87 8.06
CA LYS A 179 -7.26 -33.04 7.59
C LYS A 179 -8.54 -33.24 8.41
N GLN A 180 -8.87 -34.48 8.80
CA GLN A 180 -10.02 -34.78 9.66
C GLN A 180 -9.85 -34.24 11.09
N SER A 181 -8.62 -34.16 11.59
CA SER A 181 -8.32 -33.66 12.92
C SER A 181 -8.27 -32.13 13.02
N MET A 182 -8.23 -31.43 11.89
CA MET A 182 -8.23 -29.98 11.85
C MET A 182 -9.62 -29.40 12.15
N PRO A 183 -9.71 -28.34 12.97
CA PRO A 183 -10.99 -27.68 13.22
C PRO A 183 -11.52 -27.06 11.92
N ARG A 184 -12.75 -27.41 11.53
CA ARG A 184 -13.44 -26.74 10.42
C ARG A 184 -13.63 -25.27 10.77
N GLN A 185 -12.89 -24.36 10.14
CA GLN A 185 -13.07 -22.93 10.36
C GLN A 185 -14.47 -22.51 9.90
N LYS A 186 -15.33 -22.08 10.83
CA LYS A 186 -16.61 -21.47 10.49
C LYS A 186 -16.35 -20.07 9.93
N LYS A 187 -16.69 -19.85 8.65
CA LYS A 187 -17.00 -18.55 8.00
C LYS A 187 -16.48 -17.31 8.75
N GLY A 188 -15.16 -17.12 8.77
CA GLY A 188 -14.48 -15.95 9.35
C GLY A 188 -13.96 -14.98 8.29
N PHE A 189 -13.26 -13.93 8.74
CA PHE A 189 -12.69 -12.75 8.04
C PHE A 189 -12.33 -12.91 6.54
N MET A 190 -11.92 -14.09 6.06
CA MET A 190 -11.69 -14.39 4.65
C MET A 190 -12.91 -14.17 3.72
N ASN A 191 -14.15 -14.28 4.24
CA ASN A 191 -15.34 -13.90 3.46
C ASN A 191 -15.43 -12.39 3.17
N TYR A 192 -14.88 -11.53 4.04
CA TYR A 192 -14.79 -10.09 3.78
C TYR A 192 -13.82 -9.75 2.63
N LEU A 193 -12.90 -10.67 2.32
CA LEU A 193 -11.95 -10.57 1.19
C LEU A 193 -12.44 -11.31 -0.07
N GLY A 194 -13.68 -11.84 -0.09
CA GLY A 194 -14.28 -12.47 -1.27
C GLY A 194 -13.73 -13.88 -1.59
N MET A 195 -13.15 -14.56 -0.60
CA MET A 195 -12.66 -15.94 -0.73
C MET A 195 -13.60 -16.91 -0.03
N GLU A 196 -14.18 -17.86 -0.78
CA GLU A 196 -15.12 -18.86 -0.24
C GLU A 196 -14.40 -19.81 0.73
N GLY A 197 -14.59 -19.58 2.03
CA GLY A 197 -13.82 -20.17 3.13
C GLY A 197 -14.13 -21.63 3.49
N ASN A 198 -14.11 -22.56 2.55
CA ASN A 198 -14.32 -23.99 2.85
C ASN A 198 -13.04 -24.85 2.85
N SER A 199 -11.88 -24.35 2.39
CA SER A 199 -10.66 -25.17 2.25
C SER A 199 -9.36 -24.54 2.79
N SER A 200 -9.40 -23.30 3.28
CA SER A 200 -8.22 -22.65 3.85
C SER A 200 -8.13 -22.83 5.37
N PHE A 201 -6.89 -22.91 5.88
CA PHE A 201 -6.55 -23.11 7.28
C PHE A 201 -5.23 -22.42 7.62
N GLN A 202 -5.01 -22.13 8.89
CA GLN A 202 -3.76 -21.49 9.33
C GLN A 202 -2.64 -22.54 9.46
N GLY A 203 -1.39 -22.18 9.15
CA GLY A 203 -0.22 -23.07 9.25
C GLY A 203 -0.07 -23.70 10.64
N LYS A 204 -0.35 -22.92 11.69
CA LYS A 204 -0.37 -23.39 13.08
C LYS A 204 -1.35 -24.53 13.32
N GLN A 205 -2.55 -24.45 12.73
CA GLN A 205 -3.58 -25.48 12.88
C GLN A 205 -3.19 -26.78 12.18
N LEU A 206 -2.50 -26.69 11.05
CA LEU A 206 -1.92 -27.85 10.38
C LEU A 206 -0.85 -28.50 11.26
N MET A 207 0.07 -27.72 11.83
CA MET A 207 1.13 -28.25 12.68
C MET A 207 0.57 -28.91 13.93
N ASP A 208 -0.44 -28.33 14.57
CA ASP A 208 -1.09 -28.93 15.73
C ASP A 208 -1.84 -30.23 15.39
N ALA A 209 -2.43 -30.31 14.19
CA ALA A 209 -3.04 -31.54 13.68
C ALA A 209 -2.00 -32.65 13.42
N ILE A 210 -0.84 -32.32 12.84
CA ILE A 210 0.25 -33.28 12.63
C ILE A 210 0.77 -33.79 13.98
N LYS A 211 1.03 -32.90 14.95
CA LYS A 211 1.46 -33.27 16.31
C LYS A 211 0.49 -34.25 16.97
N LYS A 212 -0.82 -34.01 16.83
CA LYS A 212 -1.86 -34.89 17.40
C LYS A 212 -1.87 -36.29 16.77
N ASN A 213 -1.48 -36.41 15.51
CA ASN A 213 -1.45 -37.69 14.79
C ASN A 213 -0.09 -38.39 14.87
N SER A 214 0.91 -37.82 15.57
CA SER A 214 2.28 -38.34 15.61
C SER A 214 2.91 -38.08 16.98
N GLU A 215 2.69 -39.00 17.92
CA GLU A 215 3.12 -38.89 19.33
C GLU A 215 4.63 -38.73 19.53
N LYS A 216 5.45 -39.04 18.52
CA LYS A 216 6.92 -38.97 18.58
C LYS A 216 7.54 -37.82 17.79
N LEU A 217 6.72 -36.92 17.24
CA LEU A 217 7.22 -35.81 16.42
C LEU A 217 8.00 -34.80 17.28
N ASP A 218 9.19 -34.40 16.84
CA ASP A 218 9.88 -33.26 17.45
C ASP A 218 9.06 -31.98 17.23
N THR A 219 8.66 -31.35 18.33
CA THR A 219 7.81 -30.16 18.37
C THR A 219 8.59 -28.85 18.42
N SER A 220 9.92 -28.92 18.26
CA SER A 220 10.74 -27.72 18.12
C SER A 220 10.21 -26.83 16.97
N PRO A 221 10.14 -25.49 17.15
CA PRO A 221 9.65 -24.60 16.10
C PRO A 221 10.39 -24.78 14.77
N TYR A 222 11.70 -25.01 14.83
CA TYR A 222 12.53 -25.29 13.66
C TYR A 222 12.07 -26.55 12.89
N ASN A 223 11.76 -27.65 13.59
CA ASN A 223 11.30 -28.85 12.91
C ASN A 223 9.90 -28.69 12.29
N LEU A 224 9.01 -27.94 12.95
CA LEU A 224 7.67 -27.65 12.44
C LEU A 224 7.73 -26.78 11.17
N ASP A 225 8.59 -25.76 11.17
CA ASP A 225 8.77 -24.90 10.00
C ASP A 225 9.41 -25.69 8.85
N ARG A 226 10.42 -26.53 9.15
CA ARG A 226 11.02 -27.48 8.18
C ARG A 226 9.98 -28.44 7.61
N LEU A 227 9.10 -28.97 8.44
CA LEU A 227 8.03 -29.88 8.04
C LEU A 227 7.02 -29.18 7.14
N GLY A 228 6.58 -27.98 7.53
CA GLY A 228 5.71 -27.13 6.72
C GLY A 228 6.33 -26.79 5.36
N GLN A 229 7.63 -26.48 5.35
CA GLN A 229 8.37 -26.24 4.12
C GLN A 229 8.41 -27.49 3.23
N LYS A 230 8.72 -28.66 3.78
CA LYS A 230 8.69 -29.92 3.03
C LYS A 230 7.31 -30.21 2.43
N LEU A 231 6.23 -29.92 3.16
CA LEU A 231 4.87 -30.08 2.64
C LEU A 231 4.56 -29.10 1.49
N LEU A 232 5.12 -27.88 1.53
CA LEU A 232 5.06 -26.93 0.41
C LEU A 232 5.89 -27.41 -0.78
N ASP A 233 7.12 -27.87 -0.53
CA ASP A 233 8.06 -28.32 -1.56
C ASP A 233 7.55 -29.58 -2.29
N LEU A 234 6.89 -30.48 -1.55
CA LEU A 234 6.21 -31.65 -2.09
C LEU A 234 4.88 -31.32 -2.79
N ASN A 235 4.47 -30.04 -2.82
CA ASN A 235 3.19 -29.59 -3.37
C ASN A 235 1.98 -30.32 -2.75
N LEU A 236 2.01 -30.58 -1.44
CA LEU A 236 0.85 -31.08 -0.70
C LEU A 236 -0.02 -29.92 -0.19
N LEU A 237 0.59 -28.75 -0.04
CA LEU A 237 0.00 -27.51 0.44
C LEU A 237 0.25 -26.36 -0.53
N ARG A 238 -0.61 -25.34 -0.48
CA ARG A 238 -0.40 -24.05 -1.13
C ARG A 238 -0.75 -22.92 -0.18
N GLU A 239 0.13 -21.95 -0.03
CA GLU A 239 -0.16 -20.72 0.71
C GLU A 239 -1.29 -19.94 0.03
N ASP A 240 -2.24 -19.48 0.82
CA ASP A 240 -3.43 -18.72 0.45
C ASP A 240 -3.18 -17.22 0.64
N ALA A 241 -1.96 -16.76 0.31
CA ALA A 241 -1.57 -15.36 0.43
C ALA A 241 -2.07 -14.53 -0.76
N LEU A 242 -2.42 -13.26 -0.50
CA LEU A 242 -2.67 -12.24 -1.54
C LEU A 242 -1.38 -11.78 -2.24
N ALA A 243 -0.21 -12.01 -1.62
CA ALA A 243 1.09 -11.64 -2.15
C ALA A 243 1.70 -12.79 -2.96
N VAL A 244 2.16 -12.50 -4.18
CA VAL A 244 2.94 -13.43 -5.02
C VAL A 244 4.41 -13.21 -4.69
N THR A 245 4.89 -13.74 -3.57
CA THR A 245 6.32 -13.73 -3.27
C THR A 245 7.00 -14.96 -3.91
N SER A 246 8.20 -14.74 -4.43
CA SER A 246 9.02 -15.74 -5.16
C SER A 246 9.68 -16.77 -4.24
N ARG A 247 9.70 -16.55 -2.92
CA ARG A 247 10.10 -17.53 -1.90
C ARG A 247 8.93 -17.84 -0.98
N ARG A 248 8.43 -19.07 -1.07
CA ARG A 248 7.39 -19.60 -0.18
C ARG A 248 8.06 -20.21 1.05
N LEU A 249 8.46 -19.37 1.99
CA LEU A 249 8.85 -19.85 3.31
C LEU A 249 7.57 -20.19 4.08
N PHE A 250 7.51 -21.38 4.66
CA PHE A 250 6.40 -21.74 5.52
C PHE A 250 6.39 -20.85 6.77
N ASP A 251 5.29 -20.13 6.97
CA ASP A 251 4.96 -19.38 8.17
C ASP A 251 3.73 -20.01 8.86
N GLN A 252 3.82 -20.28 10.16
CA GLN A 252 2.71 -20.81 10.94
C GLN A 252 1.53 -19.84 11.05
N GLU A 253 1.77 -18.54 10.94
CA GLU A 253 0.71 -17.54 11.00
C GLU A 253 0.01 -17.33 9.65
N ALA A 254 0.63 -17.74 8.54
CA ALA A 254 0.05 -17.68 7.20
C ALA A 254 -1.09 -18.70 7.01
N TYR A 255 -1.92 -18.45 5.99
CA TYR A 255 -3.02 -19.32 5.60
C TYR A 255 -2.62 -20.20 4.43
N TYR A 256 -3.10 -21.43 4.41
CA TYR A 256 -2.82 -22.45 3.42
C TYR A 256 -4.09 -23.18 3.02
N ARG A 257 -4.05 -23.86 1.88
CA ARG A 257 -5.07 -24.79 1.43
C ARG A 257 -4.45 -26.10 0.97
N TRP A 258 -5.19 -27.20 1.12
CA TRP A 258 -4.83 -28.50 0.56
C TRP A 258 -4.86 -28.42 -0.97
N ILE A 259 -3.91 -29.07 -1.63
CA ILE A 259 -3.98 -29.27 -3.08
C ILE A 259 -4.88 -30.49 -3.33
N GLU A 260 -6.06 -30.27 -3.94
CA GLU A 260 -6.97 -31.35 -4.30
C GLU A 260 -6.32 -32.22 -5.39
N THR A 261 -5.93 -33.45 -5.03
CA THR A 261 -5.48 -34.46 -5.97
C THR A 261 -6.66 -34.90 -6.83
N ALA A 262 -6.55 -34.77 -8.16
CA ALA A 262 -7.63 -34.87 -9.14
C ALA A 262 -8.34 -36.25 -9.25
N ASN A 263 -8.07 -37.20 -8.35
CA ASN A 263 -8.42 -38.62 -8.51
C ASN A 263 -9.55 -39.10 -7.59
N ASP A 264 -10.48 -38.24 -7.18
CA ASP A 264 -11.69 -38.69 -6.49
C ASP A 264 -12.90 -38.77 -7.45
N PRO A 265 -13.16 -39.93 -8.09
CA PRO A 265 -14.35 -40.13 -8.92
C PRO A 265 -15.66 -40.24 -8.11
N SER A 266 -15.62 -40.17 -6.78
CA SER A 266 -16.80 -40.42 -5.92
C SER A 266 -17.49 -39.16 -5.37
N GLY A 267 -16.92 -37.96 -5.58
CA GLY A 267 -17.48 -36.68 -5.12
C GLY A 267 -18.56 -36.06 -6.02
N ARG A 268 -19.52 -36.83 -6.54
CA ARG A 268 -20.73 -36.25 -7.15
C ARG A 268 -21.73 -35.91 -6.04
N ASN A 269 -21.88 -34.61 -5.78
CA ASN A 269 -23.04 -33.90 -5.21
C ASN A 269 -22.65 -32.98 -4.05
N SER A 270 -22.23 -31.76 -4.37
CA SER A 270 -22.72 -30.50 -3.76
C SER A 270 -21.78 -29.35 -4.12
N ILE A 271 -22.38 -28.20 -4.47
CA ILE A 271 -21.74 -26.90 -4.76
C ILE A 271 -21.17 -26.77 -6.19
N SER A 272 -22.04 -27.03 -7.16
CA SER A 272 -21.88 -26.59 -8.56
C SER A 272 -22.65 -25.28 -8.78
N GLY A 273 -21.94 -24.16 -8.76
CA GLY A 273 -22.50 -22.87 -9.11
C GLY A 273 -21.60 -22.07 -10.06
N TRP A 274 -20.37 -21.77 -9.65
CA TRP A 274 -19.55 -20.78 -10.37
C TRP A 274 -18.10 -21.22 -10.67
N VAL A 275 -17.64 -22.39 -10.19
CA VAL A 275 -16.29 -22.95 -10.47
C VAL A 275 -16.33 -24.01 -11.58
N LYS A 276 -17.10 -23.77 -12.65
CA LYS A 276 -17.18 -24.69 -13.81
C LYS A 276 -16.17 -24.39 -14.92
N GLY A 277 -15.02 -23.81 -14.58
CA GLY A 277 -13.93 -23.58 -15.52
C GLY A 277 -12.64 -24.20 -15.01
N PHE A 278 -12.29 -25.37 -15.56
CA PHE A 278 -11.02 -26.08 -15.40
C PHE A 278 -10.89 -26.99 -14.17
N SER A 279 -11.51 -28.16 -14.28
CA SER A 279 -11.01 -29.40 -13.65
C SER A 279 -9.49 -29.53 -13.93
N ALA A 280 -8.71 -30.07 -12.99
CA ALA A 280 -7.28 -30.30 -13.19
C ALA A 280 -6.97 -31.17 -14.42
N THR A 281 -7.90 -32.04 -14.84
CA THR A 281 -7.83 -32.77 -16.11
C THR A 281 -7.91 -31.87 -17.34
N ALA A 282 -8.65 -30.76 -17.30
CA ALA A 282 -8.80 -29.83 -18.43
C ALA A 282 -7.61 -28.86 -18.59
N VAL A 283 -6.78 -28.65 -17.55
CA VAL A 283 -5.55 -27.85 -17.68
C VAL A 283 -4.42 -28.66 -18.32
N GLY A 284 -4.41 -29.99 -18.11
CA GLY A 284 -3.48 -30.90 -18.78
C GLY A 284 -3.56 -30.81 -20.30
N ASP A 285 -4.77 -30.68 -20.85
CA ASP A 285 -4.99 -30.68 -22.30
C ASP A 285 -4.71 -29.33 -22.98
N LEU A 286 -4.62 -28.22 -22.22
CA LEU A 286 -4.35 -26.91 -22.79
C LEU A 286 -2.86 -26.74 -23.09
N PRO A 287 -2.47 -26.33 -24.32
CA PRO A 287 -1.09 -25.98 -24.61
C PRO A 287 -0.63 -24.80 -23.74
N LEU A 288 0.68 -24.70 -23.51
CA LEU A 288 1.28 -23.63 -22.71
C LEU A 288 1.07 -22.23 -23.34
N GLU A 289 1.05 -22.17 -24.68
CA GLU A 289 1.01 -20.92 -25.44
C GLU A 289 -0.30 -20.12 -25.26
N PRO A 290 -1.52 -20.71 -25.37
CA PRO A 290 -2.76 -20.02 -25.02
C PRO A 290 -2.80 -19.51 -23.58
N LEU A 291 -2.24 -20.26 -22.61
CA LEU A 291 -2.19 -19.83 -21.21
C LEU A 291 -1.25 -18.63 -21.03
N LYS A 292 -0.09 -18.65 -21.70
CA LYS A 292 0.84 -17.53 -21.78
C LYS A 292 0.13 -16.29 -22.34
N THR A 293 -0.52 -16.41 -23.51
CA THR A 293 -1.25 -15.31 -24.14
C THR A 293 -2.31 -14.73 -23.21
N ARG A 294 -3.14 -15.58 -22.59
CA ARG A 294 -4.17 -15.16 -21.63
C ARG A 294 -3.58 -14.43 -20.42
N TYR A 295 -2.49 -14.93 -19.86
CA TYR A 295 -1.82 -14.29 -18.72
C TYR A 295 -1.33 -12.88 -19.08
N PHE A 296 -0.61 -12.73 -20.18
CA PHE A 296 -0.07 -11.43 -20.63
C PHE A 296 -1.16 -10.43 -21.02
N GLU A 297 -2.24 -10.87 -21.69
CA GLU A 297 -3.40 -10.02 -21.95
C GLU A 297 -4.06 -9.53 -20.65
N THR A 298 -4.12 -10.39 -19.64
CA THR A 298 -4.69 -10.02 -18.34
C THR A 298 -3.78 -9.06 -17.58
N CYS A 299 -2.45 -9.19 -17.71
CA CYS A 299 -1.49 -8.21 -17.22
C CYS A 299 -1.71 -6.83 -17.87
N CYS A 300 -1.90 -6.78 -19.19
CA CYS A 300 -2.17 -5.52 -19.89
C CYS A 300 -3.49 -4.87 -19.42
N LYS A 301 -4.57 -5.66 -19.27
CA LYS A 301 -5.86 -5.17 -18.76
C LYS A 301 -5.76 -4.67 -17.32
N LEU A 302 -5.01 -5.37 -16.47
CA LEU A 302 -4.74 -4.96 -15.10
C LEU A 302 -4.01 -3.61 -15.05
N GLU A 303 -2.97 -3.42 -15.87
CA GLU A 303 -2.21 -2.17 -15.92
C GLU A 303 -3.05 -0.98 -16.39
N LEU A 304 -3.91 -1.16 -17.40
CA LEU A 304 -4.86 -0.13 -17.83
C LEU A 304 -5.84 0.23 -16.72
N SER A 305 -6.47 -0.77 -16.11
CA SER A 305 -7.46 -0.55 -15.05
C SER A 305 -6.83 0.09 -13.80
N ARG A 306 -5.60 -0.30 -13.46
CA ARG A 306 -4.80 0.34 -12.40
C ARG A 306 -4.57 1.82 -12.71
N PHE A 307 -4.10 2.14 -13.93
CA PHE A 307 -3.87 3.53 -14.33
C PHE A 307 -5.16 4.36 -14.28
N GLU A 308 -6.28 3.85 -14.80
CA GLU A 308 -7.56 4.55 -14.77
C GLU A 308 -8.00 4.87 -13.33
N LEU A 309 -7.81 3.91 -12.41
CA LEU A 309 -8.10 4.11 -10.99
C LEU A 309 -7.19 5.18 -10.38
N GLU A 310 -5.87 5.08 -10.55
CA GLU A 310 -4.90 6.05 -10.03
C GLU A 310 -5.16 7.46 -10.57
N LYS A 311 -5.42 7.58 -11.87
CA LYS A 311 -5.79 8.83 -12.52
C LYS A 311 -7.05 9.43 -11.88
N ALA A 312 -8.09 8.61 -11.69
CA ALA A 312 -9.34 9.09 -11.09
C ALA A 312 -9.14 9.52 -9.63
N ILE A 313 -8.35 8.78 -8.83
CA ILE A 313 -8.00 9.18 -7.45
C ILE A 313 -7.34 10.55 -7.46
N TYR A 314 -6.33 10.73 -8.32
CA TYR A 314 -5.59 11.98 -8.44
C TYR A 314 -6.47 13.16 -8.88
N GLU A 315 -7.24 13.01 -9.96
CA GLU A 315 -8.12 14.07 -10.47
C GLU A 315 -9.20 14.45 -9.43
N ASN A 316 -9.78 13.48 -8.72
CA ASN A 316 -10.75 13.77 -7.67
C ASN A 316 -10.10 14.45 -6.46
N PHE A 317 -8.89 14.02 -6.07
CA PHE A 317 -8.11 14.68 -5.02
C PHE A 317 -7.81 16.13 -5.37
N GLU A 318 -7.28 16.42 -6.56
CA GLU A 318 -6.99 17.81 -6.95
C GLU A 318 -8.25 18.65 -7.01
N ASN A 319 -9.30 18.16 -7.66
CA ASN A 319 -10.57 18.86 -7.77
C ASN A 319 -11.21 19.15 -6.41
N TYR A 320 -11.17 18.18 -5.49
CA TYR A 320 -11.76 18.34 -4.17
C TYR A 320 -10.89 19.17 -3.22
N SER A 321 -9.57 18.97 -3.21
CA SER A 321 -8.66 19.77 -2.38
C SER A 321 -8.69 21.25 -2.76
N HIS A 322 -8.83 21.55 -4.07
CA HIS A 322 -9.07 22.91 -4.55
C HIS A 322 -10.40 23.47 -4.05
N PHE A 323 -11.49 22.71 -4.18
CA PHE A 323 -12.82 23.07 -3.65
C PHE A 323 -12.79 23.30 -2.13
N ALA A 324 -12.13 22.42 -1.38
CA ALA A 324 -12.01 22.53 0.07
C ALA A 324 -11.23 23.79 0.47
N THR A 325 -10.08 24.04 -0.16
CA THR A 325 -9.22 25.18 0.20
C THR A 325 -9.83 26.52 -0.21
N LEU A 326 -10.34 26.62 -1.44
CA LEU A 326 -10.80 27.90 -2.00
C LEU A 326 -12.26 28.23 -1.68
N GLU A 327 -13.12 27.23 -1.55
CA GLU A 327 -14.55 27.43 -1.31
C GLU A 327 -14.88 27.17 0.16
N ILE A 328 -14.64 25.96 0.67
CA ILE A 328 -15.03 25.58 2.05
C ILE A 328 -14.32 26.44 3.09
N ASP A 329 -12.99 26.37 3.16
CA ASP A 329 -12.20 27.04 4.18
C ASP A 329 -12.33 28.57 4.11
N ARG A 330 -12.48 29.11 2.90
CA ARG A 330 -12.68 30.55 2.68
C ARG A 330 -14.05 31.00 3.17
N THR A 331 -15.11 30.24 2.87
CA THR A 331 -16.48 30.58 3.27
C THR A 331 -16.67 30.44 4.77
N LEU A 332 -16.15 29.36 5.38
CA LEU A 332 -16.20 29.19 6.83
C LEU A 332 -15.49 30.35 7.55
N ARG A 333 -14.30 30.75 7.08
CA ARG A 333 -13.59 31.93 7.63
C ARG A 333 -14.37 33.23 7.43
N LYS A 334 -14.90 33.47 6.23
CA LYS A 334 -15.68 34.68 5.93
C LYS A 334 -16.94 34.76 6.80
N ASN A 335 -17.66 33.67 6.99
CA ASN A 335 -18.86 33.64 7.82
C ASN A 335 -18.53 33.96 9.27
N ARG A 336 -17.46 33.36 9.82
CA ARG A 336 -16.98 33.68 11.16
C ARG A 336 -16.55 35.13 11.31
N GLN A 337 -15.91 35.72 10.30
CA GLN A 337 -15.56 37.14 10.29
C GLN A 337 -16.81 38.04 10.28
N ILE A 338 -17.82 37.71 9.48
CA ILE A 338 -19.10 38.44 9.47
C ILE A 338 -19.76 38.35 10.84
N PHE A 339 -19.88 37.15 11.40
CA PHE A 339 -20.46 36.94 12.72
C PHE A 339 -19.68 37.70 13.81
N ASN A 340 -18.35 37.59 13.82
CA ASN A 340 -17.51 38.31 14.78
C ASN A 340 -17.61 39.83 14.60
N LYS A 341 -17.66 40.35 13.36
CA LYS A 341 -17.86 41.78 13.12
C LYS A 341 -19.19 42.28 13.68
N LEU A 342 -20.23 41.44 13.64
CA LEU A 342 -21.55 41.77 14.15
C LEU A 342 -21.66 41.61 15.68
N TYR A 343 -20.97 40.65 16.29
CA TYR A 343 -21.20 40.26 17.70
C TYR A 343 -19.96 40.05 18.58
N GLY A 344 -18.73 40.34 18.11
CA GLY A 344 -17.49 40.03 18.84
C GLY A 344 -16.29 40.95 18.57
N HIS A 345 -15.22 40.75 19.34
CA HIS A 345 -13.92 41.40 19.14
C HIS A 345 -12.98 40.49 18.32
N ASP A 346 -12.44 41.06 17.25
CA ASP A 346 -11.63 40.38 16.23
C ASP A 346 -10.31 39.84 16.83
N LYS A 347 -10.07 38.52 16.72
CA LYS A 347 -8.75 37.93 16.92
C LYS A 347 -8.32 37.34 15.57
N GLY A 348 -7.44 38.07 14.88
CA GLY A 348 -6.96 37.69 13.56
C GLY A 348 -6.29 36.31 13.58
N GLU A 349 -6.81 35.37 12.78
CA GLU A 349 -6.10 34.13 12.46
C GLU A 349 -5.19 34.35 11.25
N ALA A 350 -3.91 34.02 11.41
CA ALA A 350 -2.92 34.08 10.33
C ALA A 350 -3.22 33.01 9.27
N ALA A 351 -3.10 33.40 8.00
CA ALA A 351 -3.18 32.48 6.87
C ALA A 351 -1.89 31.66 6.78
N VAL A 352 -2.01 30.34 6.68
CA VAL A 352 -0.88 29.45 6.39
C VAL A 352 -0.89 29.14 4.89
N PRO A 353 0.21 29.37 4.16
CA PRO A 353 0.29 29.00 2.76
C PRO A 353 0.40 27.47 2.59
N HIS A 354 -0.30 26.95 1.58
CA HIS A 354 -0.25 25.54 1.19
C HIS A 354 0.56 25.35 -0.09
N SER A 355 1.39 24.31 -0.12
CA SER A 355 1.97 23.76 -1.35
C SER A 355 1.65 22.27 -1.38
N PRO A 356 0.88 21.78 -2.38
CA PRO A 356 0.62 20.36 -2.53
C PRO A 356 1.87 19.65 -3.06
N PHE A 357 2.33 18.64 -2.32
CA PHE A 357 3.32 17.68 -2.81
C PHE A 357 2.58 16.47 -3.38
N LEU A 358 2.89 16.09 -4.61
CA LEU A 358 2.45 14.83 -5.17
C LEU A 358 3.43 13.72 -4.78
N CYS A 359 2.93 12.62 -4.26
CA CYS A 359 3.65 11.37 -4.18
C CYS A 359 2.78 10.29 -4.80
N TYR A 360 3.28 9.63 -5.85
CA TYR A 360 2.69 8.40 -6.37
C TYR A 360 3.42 7.22 -5.74
N LEU A 361 2.68 6.28 -5.15
CA LEU A 361 3.21 4.99 -4.74
C LEU A 361 2.61 3.92 -5.64
N ARG A 362 3.43 3.29 -6.51
CA ARG A 362 3.05 2.06 -7.20
C ARG A 362 3.81 0.89 -6.58
N SER A 363 3.13 0.09 -5.77
CA SER A 363 3.67 -1.20 -5.34
C SER A 363 3.08 -2.26 -6.27
N SER A 364 3.76 -2.57 -7.36
CA SER A 364 3.35 -3.71 -8.20
C SER A 364 3.99 -4.97 -7.63
N ARG A 365 3.37 -5.57 -6.61
CA ARG A 365 3.88 -6.80 -5.97
C ARG A 365 3.75 -8.07 -6.81
N ALA A 366 3.20 -7.97 -8.03
CA ALA A 366 3.07 -9.11 -8.93
C ALA A 366 4.11 -8.97 -10.04
N PRO A 367 5.28 -9.64 -9.94
CA PRO A 367 6.25 -9.64 -11.01
C PRO A 367 5.62 -10.26 -12.27
N ILE A 368 5.88 -9.64 -13.43
CA ILE A 368 5.44 -10.20 -14.71
C ILE A 368 6.47 -11.23 -15.14
N ILE A 369 6.06 -12.50 -15.22
CA ILE A 369 6.98 -13.62 -15.46
C ILE A 369 6.70 -14.32 -16.78
N LYS A 370 7.73 -14.96 -17.34
CA LYS A 370 7.62 -15.77 -18.54
C LYS A 370 8.42 -17.05 -18.35
N TRP A 371 7.82 -18.18 -18.68
CA TRP A 371 8.51 -19.46 -18.77
C TRP A 371 9.01 -19.66 -20.20
N GLU A 372 10.31 -19.91 -20.33
CA GLU A 372 10.95 -20.16 -21.63
C GLU A 372 11.71 -21.47 -21.62
N PRO A 373 11.57 -22.29 -22.68
CA PRO A 373 12.36 -23.49 -22.83
C PRO A 373 13.84 -23.09 -23.07
N ALA A 374 14.73 -23.54 -22.19
CA ALA A 374 16.16 -23.62 -22.43
C ALA A 374 16.53 -25.08 -22.76
N GLN A 375 17.73 -25.31 -23.29
CA GLN A 375 18.17 -26.60 -23.87
C GLN A 375 17.71 -27.85 -23.10
N ASP A 376 17.78 -27.83 -21.77
CA ASP A 376 17.40 -28.97 -20.92
C ASP A 376 16.46 -28.57 -19.76
N SER A 377 15.89 -27.36 -19.75
CA SER A 377 15.02 -26.91 -18.65
C SER A 377 14.14 -25.72 -19.00
N LEU A 378 12.99 -25.57 -18.33
CA LEU A 378 12.21 -24.34 -18.38
C LEU A 378 12.82 -23.30 -17.43
N THR A 379 13.25 -22.17 -17.99
CA THR A 379 13.76 -21.03 -17.23
C THR A 379 12.68 -19.98 -17.02
N GLN A 380 12.56 -19.50 -15.78
CA GLN A 380 11.68 -18.39 -15.46
C GLN A 380 12.41 -17.07 -15.70
N ARG A 381 11.88 -16.27 -16.62
CA ARG A 381 12.28 -14.88 -16.85
C ARG A 381 11.31 -13.94 -16.17
N THR A 382 11.79 -12.78 -15.75
CA THR A 382 10.96 -11.76 -15.10
C THR A 382 11.22 -10.40 -15.73
N LEU A 383 10.15 -9.69 -16.04
CA LEU A 383 10.21 -8.33 -16.55
C LEU A 383 10.75 -7.37 -15.48
N MET A 384 11.49 -6.34 -15.88
CA MET A 384 12.12 -5.37 -14.98
C MET A 384 11.12 -4.55 -14.16
N LEU A 385 9.85 -4.47 -14.61
CA LEU A 385 8.76 -3.76 -13.95
C LEU A 385 8.08 -4.66 -12.91
N GLY A 386 7.97 -4.17 -11.67
CA GLY A 386 7.41 -4.92 -10.55
C GLY A 386 8.34 -6.00 -9.97
N ARG A 387 9.66 -5.83 -10.17
CA ARG A 387 10.69 -6.73 -9.63
C ARG A 387 11.21 -6.23 -8.29
N ASP A 388 11.51 -7.17 -7.38
CA ASP A 388 12.01 -6.85 -6.05
C ASP A 388 13.48 -6.42 -6.04
N GLU A 389 14.27 -7.00 -6.94
CA GLU A 389 15.70 -6.78 -7.05
C GLU A 389 16.07 -6.35 -8.47
N ILE A 390 17.08 -5.47 -8.57
CA ILE A 390 17.66 -5.03 -9.83
C ILE A 390 18.78 -6.00 -10.19
N ASP A 391 18.59 -6.81 -11.22
CA ASP A 391 19.65 -7.66 -11.77
C ASP A 391 20.39 -6.99 -12.94
N ASP A 392 21.45 -7.63 -13.43
CA ASP A 392 22.30 -7.11 -14.50
C ASP A 392 21.54 -6.94 -15.83
N ASP A 393 20.50 -7.75 -16.04
CA ASP A 393 19.65 -7.66 -17.22
C ASP A 393 18.74 -6.41 -17.17
N ALA A 394 18.10 -6.15 -16.02
CA ALA A 394 17.34 -4.92 -15.79
C ALA A 394 18.24 -3.68 -15.85
N LEU A 395 19.44 -3.72 -15.26
CA LEU A 395 20.42 -2.63 -15.33
C LEU A 395 20.77 -2.27 -16.79
N ARG A 396 21.11 -3.28 -17.61
CA ARG A 396 21.44 -3.05 -19.03
C ARG A 396 20.25 -2.52 -19.82
N ALA A 397 19.03 -3.01 -19.54
CA ALA A 397 17.82 -2.49 -20.16
C ALA A 397 17.59 -1.00 -19.84
N ILE A 398 17.78 -0.59 -18.57
CA ILE A 398 17.64 0.81 -18.16
C ILE A 398 18.71 1.70 -18.77
N SER A 399 19.98 1.27 -18.77
CA SER A 399 21.07 2.01 -19.44
C SER A 399 20.80 2.20 -20.94
N LEU A 400 20.23 1.18 -21.61
CA LEU A 400 19.81 1.29 -23.01
C LEU A 400 18.69 2.33 -23.20
N ILE A 401 17.68 2.37 -22.32
CA ILE A 401 16.61 3.38 -22.42
C ILE A 401 17.17 4.79 -22.21
N LEU A 402 18.04 4.98 -21.20
CA LEU A 402 18.67 6.29 -20.94
C LEU A 402 19.53 6.74 -22.12
N THR A 403 20.33 5.84 -22.69
CA THR A 403 21.13 6.11 -23.90
C THR A 403 20.23 6.43 -25.09
N HIS A 404 19.13 5.71 -25.26
CA HIS A 404 18.16 5.97 -26.33
C HIS A 404 17.53 7.37 -26.19
N VAL A 405 17.15 7.79 -24.98
CA VAL A 405 16.64 9.15 -24.70
C VAL A 405 17.65 10.23 -25.07
N GLN A 406 18.94 9.99 -24.84
CA GLN A 406 20.01 10.92 -25.21
C GLN A 406 20.27 10.95 -26.74
N GLY A 407 19.95 9.86 -27.43
CA GLY A 407 20.17 9.68 -28.87
C GLY A 407 19.13 10.33 -29.79
N PHE A 408 18.12 11.03 -29.27
CA PHE A 408 17.14 11.80 -30.07
C PHE A 408 17.80 13.06 -30.69
N ALA A 409 18.78 12.87 -31.57
CA ALA A 409 19.67 13.92 -32.08
C ALA A 409 18.96 15.04 -32.87
N ASP A 410 17.78 14.76 -33.43
CA ASP A 410 17.05 15.69 -34.32
C ASP A 410 16.17 16.71 -33.56
N GLU A 411 16.19 16.67 -32.23
CA GLU A 411 15.28 17.43 -31.39
C GLU A 411 15.92 18.70 -30.82
N ALA A 412 15.65 19.85 -31.44
CA ALA A 412 15.86 21.15 -30.79
C ALA A 412 15.19 21.13 -29.39
N ASP A 413 15.88 21.66 -28.40
CA ASP A 413 15.44 21.69 -27.00
C ASP A 413 15.23 20.31 -26.34
N LEU A 414 15.84 19.21 -26.83
CA LEU A 414 15.70 17.87 -26.23
C LEU A 414 15.96 17.87 -24.72
N ARG A 415 17.09 18.43 -24.26
CA ARG A 415 17.45 18.47 -22.84
C ARG A 415 16.40 19.20 -22.00
N LYS A 416 15.87 20.31 -22.51
CA LYS A 416 14.81 21.08 -21.86
C LYS A 416 13.49 20.30 -21.78
N ARG A 417 13.14 19.57 -22.85
CA ARG A 417 11.95 18.70 -22.87
C ARG A 417 12.08 17.51 -21.92
N VAL A 418 13.23 16.83 -21.90
CA VAL A 418 13.49 15.73 -20.97
C VAL A 418 13.54 16.24 -19.53
N SER A 419 14.18 17.39 -19.26
CA SER A 419 14.18 18.03 -17.94
C SER A 419 12.76 18.37 -17.48
N LYS A 420 11.95 18.96 -18.38
CA LYS A 420 10.52 19.20 -18.13
C LYS A 420 9.78 17.90 -17.88
N ALA A 421 10.03 16.85 -18.67
CA ALA A 421 9.39 15.55 -18.51
C ALA A 421 9.73 14.90 -17.17
N TRP A 422 10.94 15.09 -16.63
CA TRP A 422 11.34 14.62 -15.29
C TRP A 422 10.54 15.27 -14.15
N ARG A 423 10.05 16.49 -14.33
CA ARG A 423 9.34 17.25 -13.30
C ARG A 423 7.83 17.34 -13.54
N ALA A 424 7.41 17.21 -14.80
CA ALA A 424 6.01 17.15 -15.17
C ALA A 424 5.43 15.78 -14.80
N GLY A 425 4.24 15.82 -14.19
CA GLY A 425 3.44 14.66 -13.83
C GLY A 425 2.05 14.75 -14.46
N SER A 426 1.95 15.18 -15.72
CA SER A 426 0.62 15.27 -16.34
C SER A 426 0.01 13.89 -16.53
N ALA A 427 -1.31 13.79 -16.35
CA ALA A 427 -2.04 12.54 -16.61
C ALA A 427 -1.83 12.02 -18.05
N VAL A 428 -1.60 12.93 -19.01
CA VAL A 428 -1.33 12.59 -20.42
C VAL A 428 0.04 11.93 -20.58
N GLU A 429 1.08 12.45 -19.92
CA GLU A 429 2.42 11.85 -19.96
C GLU A 429 2.43 10.47 -19.28
N MET A 430 1.74 10.33 -18.15
CA MET A 430 1.60 9.02 -17.51
C MET A 430 0.84 8.03 -18.39
N GLN A 431 -0.26 8.42 -19.05
CA GLN A 431 -0.99 7.53 -19.96
C GLN A 431 -0.09 7.04 -21.10
N ARG A 432 0.73 7.91 -21.70
CA ARG A 432 1.67 7.52 -22.77
C ARG A 432 2.74 6.55 -22.26
N ALA A 433 3.28 6.81 -21.07
CA ALA A 433 4.24 5.91 -20.44
C ALA A 433 3.62 4.53 -20.12
N ILE A 434 2.36 4.49 -19.68
CA ILE A 434 1.62 3.23 -19.45
C ILE A 434 1.38 2.48 -20.75
N ASN A 435 1.02 3.17 -21.83
CA ASN A 435 0.88 2.54 -23.14
C ASN A 435 2.22 1.93 -23.59
N LEU A 436 3.33 2.65 -23.40
CA LEU A 436 4.66 2.14 -23.71
C LEU A 436 5.03 0.93 -22.83
N LYS A 437 4.65 0.93 -21.55
CA LYS A 437 4.77 -0.24 -20.65
C LYS A 437 3.96 -1.44 -21.17
N ILE A 438 2.73 -1.23 -21.64
CA ILE A 438 1.88 -2.29 -22.20
C ILE A 438 2.53 -2.88 -23.46
N GLU A 439 3.07 -2.04 -24.34
CA GLU A 439 3.82 -2.50 -25.52
C GLU A 439 5.10 -3.26 -25.12
N LEU A 440 5.79 -2.83 -24.05
CA LEU A 440 6.92 -3.58 -23.50
C LEU A 440 6.49 -4.97 -22.99
N ILE A 441 5.36 -5.07 -22.29
CA ILE A 441 4.80 -6.34 -21.80
C ILE A 441 4.50 -7.29 -22.97
N LYS A 442 3.89 -6.78 -24.05
CA LYS A 442 3.63 -7.56 -25.28
C LYS A 442 4.93 -7.98 -25.96
N THR A 443 5.89 -7.06 -26.08
CA THR A 443 7.20 -7.33 -26.69
C THR A 443 7.96 -8.39 -25.89
N PHE A 444 7.91 -8.35 -24.55
CA PHE A 444 8.51 -9.35 -23.67
C PHE A 444 7.87 -10.74 -23.83
N ARG A 445 6.55 -10.80 -23.98
CA ARG A 445 5.83 -12.05 -24.31
C ARG A 445 6.34 -12.66 -25.62
N ASP A 446 6.51 -11.82 -26.65
CA ASP A 446 6.75 -12.26 -28.03
C ASP A 446 8.24 -12.45 -28.37
N THR A 447 9.15 -11.84 -27.61
CA THR A 447 10.61 -11.97 -27.81
C THR A 447 11.08 -13.38 -27.42
N PRO A 448 11.73 -14.16 -28.29
CA PRO A 448 12.37 -15.42 -27.89
C PRO A 448 13.59 -15.15 -27.01
N ASP A 449 13.83 -16.00 -26.00
CA ASP A 449 14.86 -15.79 -24.97
C ASP A 449 14.75 -14.40 -24.33
N ALA A 450 13.54 -14.03 -23.92
CA ALA A 450 13.13 -12.72 -23.42
C ALA A 450 13.94 -12.31 -22.19
N THR A 451 15.03 -11.61 -22.49
CA THR A 451 15.74 -10.75 -21.57
C THR A 451 15.15 -9.35 -21.67
N ASN A 452 15.18 -8.60 -20.56
CA ASN A 452 14.74 -7.22 -20.51
C ASN A 452 15.46 -6.37 -21.56
N LEU A 453 16.77 -6.59 -21.73
CA LEU A 453 17.55 -5.90 -22.74
C LEU A 453 17.01 -6.16 -24.16
N LYS A 454 16.84 -7.43 -24.57
CA LYS A 454 16.32 -7.77 -25.90
C LYS A 454 14.91 -7.23 -26.13
N SER A 455 14.05 -7.28 -25.12
CA SER A 455 12.67 -6.75 -25.24
C SER A 455 12.65 -5.24 -25.36
N VAL A 456 13.51 -4.51 -24.65
CA VAL A 456 13.66 -3.06 -24.81
C VAL A 456 14.23 -2.73 -26.19
N GLU A 457 15.25 -3.45 -26.67
CA GLU A 457 15.78 -3.24 -28.03
C GLU A 457 14.71 -3.44 -29.10
N ALA A 458 13.92 -4.53 -28.99
CA ALA A 458 12.82 -4.80 -29.90
C ALA A 458 11.75 -3.69 -29.84
N LEU A 459 11.43 -3.21 -28.65
CA LEU A 459 10.47 -2.13 -28.45
C LEU A 459 10.95 -0.81 -29.08
N ILE A 460 12.23 -0.46 -28.90
CA ILE A 460 12.86 0.73 -29.52
C ILE A 460 12.79 0.63 -31.04
N ARG A 461 13.12 -0.54 -31.62
CA ARG A 461 13.06 -0.75 -33.07
C ARG A 461 11.64 -0.62 -33.63
N ALA A 462 10.64 -1.08 -32.87
CA ALA A 462 9.23 -1.04 -33.25
C ALA A 462 8.58 0.34 -33.07
N ASN A 463 8.97 1.11 -32.04
CA ASN A 463 8.35 2.38 -31.68
C ASN A 463 9.18 3.59 -32.10
N ARG A 464 9.46 3.71 -33.40
CA ARG A 464 10.22 4.86 -33.96
C ARG A 464 9.54 6.22 -33.77
N HIS A 465 8.24 6.24 -33.48
CA HIS A 465 7.45 7.46 -33.28
C HIS A 465 7.31 7.87 -31.81
N ALA A 466 7.76 7.04 -30.86
CA ALA A 466 7.74 7.42 -29.45
C ALA A 466 8.70 8.59 -29.22
N VAL A 467 8.26 9.59 -28.47
CA VAL A 467 9.07 10.78 -28.17
C VAL A 467 9.90 10.55 -26.90
N ALA A 468 10.98 11.32 -26.71
CA ALA A 468 11.85 11.22 -25.54
C ALA A 468 11.10 11.31 -24.19
N ASN A 469 9.98 12.04 -24.15
CA ASN A 469 9.14 12.16 -22.95
C ASN A 469 8.49 10.83 -22.56
N ASP A 470 8.10 9.99 -23.53
CA ASP A 470 7.42 8.73 -23.25
C ASP A 470 8.38 7.72 -22.61
N TRP A 471 9.62 7.67 -23.10
CA TRP A 471 10.71 6.88 -22.53
C TRP A 471 11.15 7.38 -21.15
N THR A 472 11.22 8.69 -20.97
CA THR A 472 11.45 9.30 -19.64
C THR A 472 10.33 8.91 -18.67
N GLY A 473 9.08 8.94 -19.13
CA GLY A 473 7.93 8.47 -18.38
C GLY A 473 8.01 6.98 -18.01
N LEU A 474 8.50 6.13 -18.92
CA LEU A 474 8.71 4.70 -18.63
C LEU A 474 9.76 4.47 -17.54
N ILE A 475 10.86 5.22 -17.56
CA ILE A 475 11.88 5.18 -16.49
C ILE A 475 11.27 5.61 -15.15
N LYS A 476 10.49 6.70 -15.14
CA LYS A 476 9.76 7.12 -13.93
C LYS A 476 8.84 6.04 -13.41
N LEU A 477 8.04 5.41 -14.28
CA LEU A 477 7.14 4.32 -13.90
C LEU A 477 7.92 3.15 -13.31
N TRP A 478 9.06 2.80 -13.90
CA TRP A 478 9.94 1.76 -13.36
C TRP A 478 10.46 2.11 -11.97
N LEU A 479 11.01 3.31 -11.78
CA LEU A 479 11.44 3.82 -10.47
C LEU A 479 10.29 3.82 -9.45
N LEU A 480 9.07 4.16 -9.89
CA LEU A 480 7.84 4.12 -9.11
C LEU A 480 7.30 2.71 -8.86
N GLU A 481 7.87 1.65 -9.45
CA GLU A 481 7.48 0.24 -9.20
C GLU A 481 8.49 -0.58 -8.39
N LEU A 482 9.70 -0.06 -8.14
CA LEU A 482 10.70 -0.67 -7.24
C LEU A 482 10.22 -0.71 -5.76
N PRO A 483 10.07 -1.89 -5.13
CA PRO A 483 9.49 -1.97 -3.78
C PRO A 483 10.31 -1.25 -2.71
N ASN A 484 11.64 -1.28 -2.82
CA ASN A 484 12.55 -0.63 -1.87
C ASN A 484 13.06 0.73 -2.34
N SER A 485 12.45 1.32 -3.38
CA SER A 485 12.99 2.49 -4.10
C SER A 485 14.43 2.29 -4.59
N LEU A 486 14.97 3.26 -5.34
CA LEU A 486 16.35 3.15 -5.81
C LEU A 486 17.34 3.36 -4.65
N ILE A 487 17.04 4.33 -3.76
CA ILE A 487 17.76 4.62 -2.52
C ILE A 487 16.92 4.07 -1.35
N PRO A 488 17.33 2.94 -0.75
CA PRO A 488 16.56 2.30 0.31
C PRO A 488 16.29 3.23 1.52
N PRO A 489 15.14 3.12 2.18
CA PRO A 489 14.77 3.95 3.34
C PRO A 489 15.84 4.02 4.43
N ARG A 490 16.53 2.91 4.71
CA ARG A 490 17.64 2.84 5.67
C ARG A 490 18.80 3.80 5.36
N CYS A 491 18.99 4.16 4.09
CA CYS A 491 20.04 5.09 3.66
C CYS A 491 19.62 6.55 3.90
N ILE A 492 18.31 6.83 3.91
CA ILE A 492 17.76 8.18 4.02
C ILE A 492 18.13 8.82 5.36
N GLU A 493 18.05 8.04 6.45
CA GLU A 493 18.41 8.51 7.78
C GLU A 493 19.90 8.90 7.83
N THR A 494 20.78 8.07 7.27
CA THR A 494 22.21 8.33 7.18
C THR A 494 22.51 9.58 6.33
N ILE A 495 21.88 9.70 5.16
CA ILE A 495 22.01 10.87 4.28
C ILE A 495 21.58 12.14 5.01
N SER A 496 20.47 12.08 5.74
CA SER A 496 19.89 13.22 6.45
C SER A 496 20.73 13.67 7.66
N LYS A 497 21.44 12.74 8.32
CA LYS A 497 22.22 13.02 9.53
C LYS A 497 23.68 13.40 9.25
N HIS A 498 24.33 12.69 8.34
CA HIS A 498 25.79 12.75 8.21
C HIS A 498 26.26 13.44 6.93
N HIS A 499 25.43 13.51 5.88
CA HIS A 499 25.79 14.03 4.56
C HIS A 499 27.10 13.46 3.97
N ASP A 500 27.58 12.31 4.48
CA ASP A 500 28.81 11.64 4.05
C ASP A 500 28.51 10.44 3.15
N ASP A 501 29.53 9.69 2.74
CA ASP A 501 29.41 8.53 1.86
C ASP A 501 29.11 7.21 2.58
N SER A 502 28.88 7.24 3.90
CA SER A 502 28.67 6.03 4.69
C SER A 502 27.43 5.23 4.27
N TRP A 503 26.41 5.90 3.70
CA TRP A 503 25.20 5.25 3.18
C TRP A 503 25.47 4.35 1.96
N LEU A 504 26.54 4.60 1.18
CA LEU A 504 26.89 3.80 0.00
C LEU A 504 27.18 2.35 0.36
N ALA A 505 27.80 2.11 1.53
CA ALA A 505 28.09 0.78 2.04
C ALA A 505 26.82 -0.03 2.34
N GLY A 506 25.69 0.65 2.56
CA GLY A 506 24.38 0.03 2.83
C GLY A 506 23.55 -0.27 1.57
N MET A 507 24.05 0.03 0.37
CA MET A 507 23.30 -0.13 -0.88
C MET A 507 23.66 -1.41 -1.65
N PRO A 508 22.67 -2.08 -2.28
CA PRO A 508 22.95 -3.15 -3.23
C PRO A 508 23.82 -2.65 -4.40
N ALA A 509 24.75 -3.49 -4.87
CA ALA A 509 25.69 -3.14 -5.95
C ALA A 509 24.98 -2.67 -7.23
N ASN A 510 23.88 -3.33 -7.62
CA ASN A 510 23.12 -2.97 -8.82
C ASN A 510 22.31 -1.68 -8.64
N ASN A 511 21.84 -1.37 -7.43
CA ASN A 511 21.23 -0.07 -7.14
C ASN A 511 22.24 1.06 -7.30
N LEU A 512 23.49 0.85 -6.85
CA LEU A 512 24.57 1.82 -7.03
C LEU A 512 24.88 2.05 -8.52
N LEU A 513 24.93 0.98 -9.32
CA LEU A 513 25.18 1.08 -10.76
C LEU A 513 24.06 1.81 -11.50
N VAL A 514 22.79 1.49 -11.20
CA VAL A 514 21.65 2.25 -11.76
C VAL A 514 21.72 3.71 -11.34
N LEU A 515 22.03 3.99 -10.07
CA LEU A 515 22.14 5.38 -9.59
C LEU A 515 23.27 6.12 -10.32
N ALA A 516 24.36 5.44 -10.68
CA ALA A 516 25.44 6.01 -11.48
C ALA A 516 24.96 6.37 -12.90
N GLU A 517 24.22 5.48 -13.56
CA GLU A 517 23.59 5.75 -14.88
C GLU A 517 22.62 6.94 -14.81
N MET A 518 21.83 7.02 -13.73
CA MET A 518 20.96 8.18 -13.48
C MET A 518 21.78 9.46 -13.31
N CYS A 519 22.85 9.46 -12.50
CA CYS A 519 23.73 10.62 -12.34
C CYS A 519 24.32 11.07 -13.69
N GLN A 520 24.76 10.13 -14.52
CA GLN A 520 25.26 10.44 -15.86
C GLN A 520 24.17 11.09 -16.74
N HIS A 521 22.93 10.59 -16.67
CA HIS A 521 21.79 11.17 -17.37
C HIS A 521 21.45 12.60 -16.89
N PHE A 522 21.38 12.84 -15.58
CA PHE A 522 21.11 14.18 -15.05
C PHE A 522 22.27 15.16 -15.30
N ARG A 523 23.52 14.69 -15.28
CA ARG A 523 24.69 15.47 -15.70
C ARG A 523 24.59 15.90 -17.17
N TRP A 524 24.11 15.03 -18.05
CA TRP A 524 23.85 15.39 -19.45
C TRP A 524 22.77 16.47 -19.60
N LEU A 525 21.73 16.46 -18.76
CA LEU A 525 20.71 17.53 -18.73
C LEU A 525 21.32 18.87 -18.30
N GLY A 526 22.29 18.85 -17.37
CA GLY A 526 23.07 20.02 -16.97
C GLY A 526 22.22 21.13 -16.36
N GLN A 527 22.45 22.37 -16.80
CA GLN A 527 21.76 23.56 -16.25
C GLN A 527 20.25 23.55 -16.46
N GLU A 528 19.74 22.89 -17.51
CA GLU A 528 18.30 22.76 -17.74
C GLU A 528 17.60 22.00 -16.61
N PHE A 529 18.33 21.09 -15.96
CA PHE A 529 17.83 20.42 -14.77
C PHE A 529 18.03 21.29 -13.53
N ALA A 530 19.17 21.96 -13.35
CA ALA A 530 19.42 22.80 -12.17
C ALA A 530 18.51 24.03 -12.06
N ALA A 531 18.09 24.62 -13.18
CA ALA A 531 17.32 25.87 -13.22
C ALA A 531 15.85 25.73 -12.80
N PHE A 532 15.33 24.51 -12.76
CA PHE A 532 13.90 24.27 -12.57
C PHE A 532 13.58 23.96 -11.09
N GLN A 533 12.39 24.31 -10.59
CA GLN A 533 11.93 24.02 -9.22
C GLN A 533 10.83 22.95 -9.25
N GLY A 534 10.95 21.89 -8.45
CA GLY A 534 9.95 20.83 -8.33
C GLY A 534 10.55 19.52 -7.80
N PRO A 535 9.81 18.74 -6.98
CA PRO A 535 10.36 17.56 -6.31
C PRO A 535 10.56 16.40 -7.30
N ILE A 536 11.75 15.81 -7.28
CA ILE A 536 12.07 14.55 -7.95
C ILE A 536 12.41 13.42 -6.96
N SER A 537 12.63 13.75 -5.68
CA SER A 537 13.05 12.79 -4.65
C SER A 537 12.12 11.59 -4.53
N HIS A 538 10.82 11.76 -4.80
CA HIS A 538 9.83 10.68 -4.71
C HIS A 538 10.05 9.55 -5.72
N TYR A 539 10.80 9.77 -6.81
CA TYR A 539 11.20 8.71 -7.74
C TYR A 539 12.35 7.86 -7.17
N PHE A 540 13.21 8.46 -6.35
CA PHE A 540 14.44 7.81 -5.86
C PHE A 540 14.26 7.21 -4.46
N MET A 541 13.36 7.79 -3.67
CA MET A 541 13.21 7.54 -2.24
C MET A 541 11.73 7.37 -1.93
N ARG A 542 11.37 6.31 -1.21
CA ARG A 542 10.00 6.06 -0.74
C ARG A 542 9.88 6.08 0.76
N ARG A 543 8.66 6.39 1.20
CA ARG A 543 8.20 6.21 2.56
C ARG A 543 8.01 4.72 2.81
N VAL A 544 8.97 4.10 3.48
CA VAL A 544 8.66 3.00 4.41
C VAL A 544 8.46 3.66 5.78
N ASP A 545 7.77 3.00 6.70
CA ASP A 545 7.21 3.45 7.98
C ASP A 545 8.13 4.26 8.93
N CYS A 546 9.34 4.60 8.48
CA CYS A 546 10.45 5.23 9.18
C CYS A 546 10.42 6.78 9.19
N ILE A 547 9.53 7.45 8.44
CA ILE A 547 9.55 8.92 8.33
C ILE A 547 8.20 9.53 8.74
N HIS A 548 8.17 10.04 9.98
CA HIS A 548 7.00 10.70 10.57
C HIS A 548 6.62 12.02 9.84
N ASP A 549 7.60 12.72 9.24
CA ASP A 549 7.41 13.95 8.44
C ASP A 549 8.02 13.82 7.04
N PHE A 550 7.55 12.84 6.27
CA PHE A 550 8.05 12.58 4.90
C PHE A 550 8.03 13.82 3.98
N PRO A 551 6.98 14.67 3.98
CA PRO A 551 7.00 15.90 3.19
C PRO A 551 8.10 16.88 3.64
N GLY A 552 8.31 17.03 4.95
CA GLY A 552 9.38 17.85 5.50
C GLY A 552 10.76 17.33 5.13
N ASP A 553 10.98 16.02 5.19
CA ASP A 553 12.27 15.42 4.87
C ASP A 553 12.55 15.36 3.37
N CYS A 554 11.55 15.10 2.52
CA CYS A 554 11.72 15.26 1.07
C CYS A 554 12.14 16.69 0.71
N ARG A 555 11.57 17.73 1.35
CA ARG A 555 11.99 19.11 1.12
C ARG A 555 13.45 19.38 1.52
N LYS A 556 13.94 18.72 2.56
CA LYS A 556 15.36 18.82 2.99
C LYS A 556 16.29 18.04 2.09
N LEU A 557 15.83 16.89 1.60
CA LEU A 557 16.61 15.98 0.76
C LEU A 557 16.66 16.39 -0.71
N GLU A 558 15.64 17.10 -1.19
CA GLU A 558 15.53 17.51 -2.60
C GLU A 558 16.76 18.31 -3.08
N PRO A 559 17.26 19.35 -2.36
CA PRO A 559 18.47 20.06 -2.76
C PRO A 559 19.71 19.16 -2.78
N TRP A 560 19.84 18.28 -1.78
CA TRP A 560 20.96 17.33 -1.70
C TRP A 560 20.93 16.36 -2.88
N LEU A 561 19.77 15.76 -3.18
CA LEU A 561 19.63 14.79 -4.26
C LEU A 561 19.87 15.45 -5.62
N ALA A 562 19.36 16.65 -5.84
CA ALA A 562 19.61 17.39 -7.07
C ALA A 562 21.10 17.71 -7.26
N ALA A 563 21.78 18.12 -6.18
CA ALA A 563 23.23 18.35 -6.21
C ALA A 563 24.00 17.04 -6.47
N PHE A 564 23.62 15.95 -5.80
CA PHE A 564 24.25 14.64 -5.96
C PHE A 564 24.11 14.09 -7.38
N LEU A 565 22.91 14.13 -7.96
CA LEU A 565 22.63 13.64 -9.31
C LEU A 565 23.33 14.44 -10.41
N THR A 566 23.74 15.68 -10.14
CA THR A 566 24.39 16.56 -11.13
C THR A 566 25.89 16.74 -10.92
N ALA A 567 26.42 16.29 -9.78
CA ALA A 567 27.85 16.36 -9.48
C ALA A 567 28.68 15.48 -10.42
N SER A 568 29.84 15.99 -10.82
CA SER A 568 30.67 15.37 -11.86
C SER A 568 31.30 14.05 -11.42
N ASP A 569 31.57 13.90 -10.13
CA ASP A 569 32.27 12.79 -9.47
C ASP A 569 31.33 11.69 -8.92
N SER A 570 30.03 11.96 -8.83
CA SER A 570 29.03 11.01 -8.31
C SER A 570 29.03 9.67 -9.07
N PRO A 571 29.05 9.62 -10.41
CA PRO A 571 29.06 8.34 -11.14
C PRO A 571 30.27 7.47 -10.79
N GLU A 572 31.46 8.06 -10.76
CA GLU A 572 32.71 7.35 -10.46
C GLU A 572 32.74 6.87 -9.01
N ARG A 573 32.25 7.69 -8.06
CA ARG A 573 32.09 7.30 -6.64
C ARG A 573 31.14 6.12 -6.46
N LEU A 574 30.00 6.13 -7.15
CA LEU A 574 29.01 5.04 -7.09
C LEU A 574 29.56 3.74 -7.71
N GLN A 575 30.28 3.84 -8.83
CA GLN A 575 30.93 2.69 -9.45
C GLN A 575 32.03 2.10 -8.55
N GLN A 576 32.81 2.94 -7.87
CA GLN A 576 33.83 2.49 -6.93
C GLN A 576 33.19 1.77 -5.73
N ALA A 577 32.16 2.38 -5.12
CA ALA A 577 31.43 1.75 -4.02
C ALA A 577 30.81 0.40 -4.41
N SER A 578 30.31 0.26 -5.64
CA SER A 578 29.80 -1.00 -6.17
C SER A 578 30.89 -2.08 -6.25
N LYS A 579 32.10 -1.72 -6.72
CA LYS A 579 33.26 -2.63 -6.73
C LYS A 579 33.65 -3.04 -5.32
N ASP A 580 33.72 -2.09 -4.38
CA ASP A 580 34.10 -2.34 -2.99
C ASP A 580 33.10 -3.28 -2.30
N ASN A 581 31.79 -3.10 -2.54
CA ASN A 581 30.74 -3.99 -2.03
C ASN A 581 30.89 -5.42 -2.56
N ASN A 582 31.22 -5.59 -3.84
CA ASN A 582 31.44 -6.91 -4.43
C ASN A 582 32.72 -7.59 -3.91
N SER A 583 33.79 -6.83 -3.68
CA SER A 583 35.02 -7.33 -3.05
C SER A 583 34.79 -7.78 -1.60
N ARG A 584 33.93 -7.07 -0.86
CA ARG A 584 33.56 -7.46 0.51
C ARG A 584 32.73 -8.74 0.54
N ALA A 585 31.81 -8.92 -0.41
CA ALA A 585 30.97 -10.11 -0.50
C ALA A 585 31.75 -11.39 -0.88
N THR A 586 32.87 -11.25 -1.60
CA THR A 586 33.72 -12.37 -2.03
C THR A 586 34.79 -12.75 -1.00
N THR A 587 34.96 -11.96 0.05
CA THR A 587 35.84 -12.35 1.17
C THR A 587 35.09 -13.36 2.03
N PRO A 588 35.46 -14.65 2.07
CA PRO A 588 34.79 -15.62 2.91
C PRO A 588 34.87 -15.11 4.35
N ALA A 589 33.71 -14.99 5.00
CA ALA A 589 33.65 -14.66 6.41
C ALA A 589 34.60 -15.60 7.14
N SER A 590 35.65 -15.04 7.75
CA SER A 590 36.53 -15.82 8.63
C SER A 590 35.64 -16.60 9.59
N PRO A 591 35.87 -17.91 9.81
CA PRO A 591 35.07 -18.72 10.72
C PRO A 591 35.37 -18.31 12.16
N SER A 592 35.01 -17.09 12.54
CA SER A 592 34.91 -16.69 13.92
C SER A 592 33.58 -17.25 14.44
N PRO A 593 33.57 -17.98 15.58
CA PRO A 593 32.33 -18.40 16.22
C PRO A 593 31.45 -17.17 16.46
N PRO A 594 30.10 -17.30 16.38
CA PRO A 594 29.21 -16.17 16.63
C PRO A 594 29.46 -15.65 18.03
N ALA A 595 30.18 -14.52 18.12
CA ALA A 595 30.34 -13.81 19.37
C ALA A 595 28.96 -13.24 19.71
N ILE A 596 28.28 -13.90 20.65
CA ILE A 596 27.16 -13.29 21.36
C ILE A 596 27.74 -12.01 21.97
N GLN A 597 27.42 -10.87 21.37
CA GLN A 597 27.64 -9.58 22.01
C GLN A 597 26.66 -9.52 23.17
N VAL A 598 27.11 -10.00 24.33
CA VAL A 598 26.53 -9.62 25.61
C VAL A 598 26.78 -8.12 25.70
N LEU A 599 25.74 -7.31 25.48
CA LEU A 599 25.79 -5.91 25.88
C LEU A 599 26.18 -5.90 27.36
N GLU A 600 27.34 -5.32 27.67
CA GLU A 600 27.67 -4.99 29.04
C GLU A 600 26.55 -4.09 29.58
N PRO A 601 25.95 -4.43 30.74
CA PRO A 601 24.96 -3.57 31.34
C PRO A 601 25.61 -2.22 31.67
N GLU A 602 24.96 -1.13 31.27
CA GLU A 602 25.35 0.22 31.65
C GLU A 602 25.57 0.31 33.18
N PRO A 603 26.54 1.12 33.64
CA PRO A 603 26.84 1.27 35.05
C PRO A 603 25.59 1.69 35.82
N THR A 604 25.30 0.89 36.84
CA THR A 604 24.13 0.92 37.71
C THR A 604 23.92 2.31 38.29
N MET A 605 22.80 2.95 37.96
CA MET A 605 22.29 4.05 38.77
C MET A 605 22.01 3.52 40.19
N THR A 606 22.57 4.20 41.19
CA THR A 606 22.33 3.94 42.61
C THR A 606 20.83 3.83 42.92
N PRO A 607 20.38 2.75 43.58
CA PRO A 607 18.98 2.62 43.98
C PRO A 607 18.64 3.61 45.11
N PRO A 608 17.39 4.10 45.19
CA PRO A 608 16.93 4.88 46.33
C PRO A 608 16.92 4.01 47.60
N PRO A 609 17.04 4.62 48.80
CA PRO A 609 17.13 3.88 50.06
C PRO A 609 15.89 3.02 50.30
N ALA A 610 16.13 1.77 50.73
CA ALA A 610 15.11 0.77 50.98
C ALA A 610 14.19 1.18 52.14
N ASP A 611 12.89 1.22 51.87
CA ASP A 611 11.85 1.28 52.88
C ASP A 611 11.67 -0.14 53.48
N PRO A 612 11.91 -0.35 54.80
CA PRO A 612 11.98 -1.68 55.40
C PRO A 612 10.64 -2.44 55.48
N ASP A 613 9.51 -1.85 55.09
CA ASP A 613 8.17 -2.46 55.28
C ASP A 613 7.50 -3.02 54.02
N HIS A 614 8.16 -3.03 52.86
CA HIS A 614 7.60 -3.66 51.66
C HIS A 614 8.19 -5.04 51.38
N SER A 615 7.58 -6.09 51.96
CA SER A 615 7.84 -7.48 51.57
C SER A 615 7.38 -7.71 50.12
N PHE A 616 8.32 -7.78 49.19
CA PHE A 616 8.05 -8.13 47.80
C PHE A 616 7.57 -9.59 47.71
N LYS A 617 6.27 -9.79 47.45
CA LYS A 617 5.70 -11.11 47.14
C LYS A 617 5.52 -11.23 45.63
N PRO A 618 6.34 -12.02 44.91
CA PRO A 618 6.14 -12.24 43.48
C PRO A 618 4.81 -12.96 43.26
N ARG A 619 3.91 -12.36 42.47
CA ARG A 619 2.67 -13.02 42.05
C ARG A 619 3.02 -14.11 41.03
N PRO A 620 2.51 -15.35 41.17
CA PRO A 620 2.73 -16.38 40.18
C PRO A 620 2.07 -16.00 38.85
N PHE A 621 2.80 -16.22 37.76
CA PHE A 621 2.33 -16.06 36.39
C PHE A 621 1.04 -16.88 36.18
N ARG A 622 -0.08 -16.21 35.87
CA ARG A 622 -1.31 -16.88 35.44
C ARG A 622 -1.13 -17.33 33.98
N THR A 623 -0.78 -18.59 33.78
CA THR A 623 -1.02 -19.28 32.51
C THR A 623 -2.51 -19.46 32.32
N ALA A 624 -3.08 -18.81 31.31
CA ALA A 624 -4.46 -19.04 30.90
C ALA A 624 -4.55 -20.39 30.18
N SER A 625 -4.86 -21.44 30.93
CA SER A 625 -5.27 -22.74 30.40
C SER A 625 -6.78 -22.93 30.64
N ALA A 626 -7.43 -23.50 29.64
CA ALA A 626 -8.87 -23.67 29.49
C ALA A 626 -9.56 -24.38 30.66
N ALA A 627 -10.81 -24.00 30.93
CA ALA A 627 -11.78 -24.88 31.58
C ALA A 627 -13.13 -24.80 30.86
N SER A 628 -13.61 -25.99 30.50
CA SER A 628 -14.86 -26.25 29.79
C SER A 628 -16.08 -25.99 30.69
N SER A 629 -17.12 -25.42 30.09
CA SER A 629 -18.57 -25.56 30.35
C SER A 629 -19.10 -26.21 31.63
N ALA A 630 -20.05 -25.50 32.28
CA ALA A 630 -21.28 -26.07 32.84
C ALA A 630 -22.46 -25.08 32.63
N PRO A 631 -23.70 -25.55 32.33
CA PRO A 631 -24.84 -24.70 31.99
C PRO A 631 -25.74 -24.42 33.21
N GLY A 632 -26.09 -23.15 33.42
CA GLY A 632 -27.19 -22.76 34.33
C GLY A 632 -26.97 -21.42 35.02
N SER A 633 -27.94 -20.52 34.81
CA SER A 633 -28.23 -19.30 35.61
C SER A 633 -27.56 -17.99 35.12
N PRO A 634 -28.15 -16.81 35.43
CA PRO A 634 -28.87 -16.01 34.42
C PRO A 634 -28.15 -14.70 34.08
N LEU A 635 -28.56 -14.09 32.96
CA LEU A 635 -28.06 -12.80 32.47
C LEU A 635 -28.06 -11.68 33.54
N PRO A 636 -26.98 -10.87 33.61
CA PRO A 636 -27.08 -9.48 34.01
C PRO A 636 -27.08 -8.55 32.80
N SER A 637 -27.74 -7.41 33.01
CA SER A 637 -28.16 -6.39 32.07
C SER A 637 -27.05 -5.69 31.28
N ARG A 638 -27.45 -5.20 30.10
CA ARG A 638 -26.80 -4.13 29.33
C ARG A 638 -26.47 -2.96 30.26
N ASP A 639 -25.18 -2.77 30.55
CA ASP A 639 -24.46 -1.48 30.60
C ASP A 639 -23.13 -1.67 31.34
N SER A 640 -22.13 -2.22 30.64
CA SER A 640 -20.72 -1.93 30.97
C SER A 640 -19.85 -2.13 29.72
N ARG A 641 -19.28 -1.03 29.21
CA ARG A 641 -18.15 -1.09 28.29
C ARG A 641 -16.90 -1.27 29.12
N ARG A 642 -16.38 -2.49 29.17
CA ARG A 642 -15.06 -2.81 29.70
C ARG A 642 -14.01 -2.41 28.66
N ILE A 643 -13.18 -1.43 28.99
CA ILE A 643 -11.86 -1.24 28.39
C ILE A 643 -10.85 -1.85 29.36
N SER A 644 -9.95 -2.67 28.84
CA SER A 644 -8.94 -3.41 29.58
C SER A 644 -8.02 -2.48 30.38
N GLY A 645 -7.93 -2.71 31.70
CA GLY A 645 -6.68 -2.52 32.44
C GLY A 645 -6.41 -1.19 33.16
N LEU A 646 -7.36 -0.25 33.25
CA LEU A 646 -7.18 0.98 34.05
C LEU A 646 -8.37 1.21 34.98
N VAL A 647 -8.11 1.21 36.30
CA VAL A 647 -9.02 1.71 37.33
C VAL A 647 -8.61 3.15 37.59
N ILE A 648 -9.49 4.10 37.27
CA ILE A 648 -9.35 5.50 37.69
C ILE A 648 -10.24 5.63 38.93
N GLU A 649 -9.63 5.84 40.09
CA GLU A 649 -10.36 6.18 41.31
C GLU A 649 -10.85 7.62 41.22
N ALA A 650 -12.13 7.84 41.52
CA ALA A 650 -12.72 9.17 41.61
C ALA A 650 -12.35 9.82 42.95
N PRO A 651 -12.14 11.15 43.02
CA PRO A 651 -11.84 11.81 44.28
C PRO A 651 -13.08 11.86 45.17
N GLU A 652 -12.91 11.48 46.43
CA GLU A 652 -13.92 11.62 47.47
C GLU A 652 -14.24 13.10 47.72
N SER A 653 -15.53 13.37 47.82
CA SER A 653 -16.10 14.65 48.23
C SER A 653 -15.80 14.95 49.70
N ASN A 654 -15.19 16.11 49.95
CA ASN A 654 -15.41 16.93 51.14
C ASN A 654 -15.67 18.37 50.70
#